data_AF-X6MFY6-F1
#
_entry.id   AF-X6MFY6-F1
#
_cell.length_a   1.000
_cell.length_b   1.000
_cell.length_c   1.000
_cell.angle_alpha   90.00
_cell.angle_beta   90.00
_cell.angle_gamma   90.00
#
_symmetry.space_group_name_H-M   'P 1'
#
loop_
_entity.id
_entity.type
_entity.pdbx_description
1 polymer ?
#
loop_
_entity_poly.entity_id
_entity_poly.type
_entity_poly.pdbx_seq_one_letter_code
_entity_poly.pdbx_strand_id
1 'polypeptide(L)'
;NPDKMHEGLPSDLLKKINEDQERLKVLEEQYEAYMKEDRRDQRRNRQRNRQRNRQRNQQRNQQQNKPSNNRFQEQRQQKRYQEKENKEMIIANEMETDEMTEYNEFEEDNYNNDEEENDNYANEEENDNYANEKDNDNYANDEEEKDDESSYESKPEQMINSKPIPKRKSEEKHNKKINFIESGSKAIVEMLRPYIDKETLRAMQAEYELNRGHEDTTNVAYHVLSEIKGDGYLKRMREEIVLEFEKSNPTHVRVKDGVKLKLRSKNVKHVLVKVYRMNSMNYLKKHLSEIASDLNLEGLKSSFVDKEIVVEQDKSPYAIQHIEIDLIDTLKNERGLFFVDCIGNGKHCRALIRKGDIKFVERRASGGHVLILYDEEQNVIEKGGVLLNGIRYESKDSSGEIAIPFDTNPGSKSKKIILYNKAWSEDCSVLGEFEYIGEHYELNPELWMEREQMLDKNVCHVWIRCVLLANGVATSIEHLLTNSTLDVSMHTSAGDNVKINRSFNNLEISDARDCIVKFVMPSECKRIELIFRTQIRKTNGTLENVSKSRTYELNQMDQSFEIACAHFIPLAVDKKDHHYQIMVCGKNGEPLQKVKCTLHANHSGFDESHIEMFINYPKLSFSSLILTTTQTMGVLSIVESFHVFTFSSKNKTFFQFLFAFIFWSFHMIKTEKSSIFLYFYLKKKNQFHIEVLQDLYKTKSLGEKSPFFFQKLQSLESIIEYNKFTHFNHKNLK
;
A
#
# COMPACT_ATOMS: atom_id res chain seq x y z
N ASN A 1 -5.05 33.25 30.67
CA ASN A 1 -6.45 32.86 30.88
C ASN A 1 -7.06 32.59 29.51
N PRO A 2 -7.49 31.36 29.15
CA PRO A 2 -8.07 31.08 27.83
C PRO A 2 -9.27 31.98 27.50
N ASP A 3 -10.12 32.30 28.49
CA ASP A 3 -11.32 33.13 28.31
C ASP A 3 -11.04 34.59 27.90
N LYS A 4 -9.76 35.00 27.88
CA LYS A 4 -9.32 36.35 27.46
C LYS A 4 -8.53 36.36 26.15
N MET A 5 -8.36 35.22 25.47
CA MET A 5 -7.51 35.10 24.27
C MET A 5 -8.07 35.83 23.03
N HIS A 6 -9.28 36.39 23.12
CA HIS A 6 -9.97 37.08 22.04
C HIS A 6 -10.42 38.51 22.39
N GLU A 7 -10.03 39.05 23.56
CA GLU A 7 -10.30 40.45 23.92
C GLU A 7 -9.57 41.39 22.95
N GLY A 8 -10.31 42.28 22.27
CA GLY A 8 -9.76 43.27 21.33
C GLY A 8 -9.68 42.83 19.85
N LEU A 9 -10.13 41.62 19.49
CA LEU A 9 -10.23 41.22 18.08
C LEU A 9 -11.41 41.89 17.35
N PRO A 10 -11.31 42.18 16.03
CA PRO A 10 -12.44 42.67 15.24
C PRO A 10 -13.62 41.68 15.21
N SER A 11 -14.84 42.22 15.15
CA SER A 11 -16.11 41.47 15.12
C SER A 11 -16.13 40.32 14.11
N ASP A 12 -15.63 40.60 12.90
CA ASP A 12 -15.73 39.70 11.75
C ASP A 12 -14.74 38.54 11.87
N LEU A 13 -13.66 38.76 12.64
CA LEU A 13 -12.61 37.79 12.92
C LEU A 13 -13.03 36.89 14.09
N LEU A 14 -13.63 37.48 15.14
CA LEU A 14 -14.37 36.75 16.18
C LEU A 14 -15.46 35.83 15.59
N LYS A 15 -16.25 36.34 14.64
CA LYS A 15 -17.30 35.55 13.97
C LYS A 15 -16.73 34.33 13.25
N LYS A 16 -15.66 34.50 12.48
CA LYS A 16 -14.96 33.38 11.81
C LYS A 16 -14.37 32.36 12.79
N ILE A 17 -13.75 32.82 13.88
CA ILE A 17 -13.23 31.93 14.93
C ILE A 17 -14.36 31.05 15.50
N ASN A 18 -15.54 31.62 15.74
CA ASN A 18 -16.70 30.86 16.22
C ASN A 18 -17.23 29.88 15.16
N GLU A 19 -17.36 30.32 13.90
CA GLU A 19 -17.79 29.47 12.78
C GLU A 19 -16.85 28.26 12.57
N ASP A 20 -15.54 28.45 12.69
CA ASP A 20 -14.55 27.38 12.57
C ASP A 20 -14.44 26.50 13.84
N GLN A 21 -14.74 27.03 15.03
CA GLN A 21 -14.91 26.22 16.25
C GLN A 21 -16.16 25.32 16.20
N GLU A 22 -17.26 25.77 15.60
CA GLU A 22 -18.44 24.93 15.38
C GLU A 22 -18.16 23.84 14.34
N ARG A 23 -17.46 24.16 13.25
CA ARG A 23 -16.98 23.18 12.27
C ARG A 23 -16.08 22.10 12.91
N LEU A 24 -15.15 22.50 13.78
CA LEU A 24 -14.28 21.56 14.50
C LEU A 24 -15.09 20.56 15.33
N LYS A 25 -16.09 21.01 16.10
CA LYS A 25 -16.96 20.11 16.87
C LYS A 25 -17.71 19.11 15.98
N VAL A 26 -18.24 19.55 14.84
CA VAL A 26 -18.93 18.66 13.88
C VAL A 26 -17.96 17.63 13.30
N LEU A 27 -16.71 17.99 13.03
CA LEU A 27 -15.67 17.06 12.57
C LEU A 27 -15.25 16.06 13.66
N GLU A 28 -15.14 16.50 14.91
CA GLU A 28 -14.86 15.62 16.06
C GLU A 28 -16.00 14.61 16.30
N GLU A 29 -17.26 15.03 16.21
CA GLU A 29 -18.43 14.13 16.30
C GLU A 29 -18.48 13.11 15.15
N GLN A 30 -18.16 13.54 13.91
CA GLN A 30 -18.05 12.64 12.75
C GLN A 30 -16.91 11.63 12.91
N TYR A 31 -15.76 12.06 13.42
CA TYR A 31 -14.63 11.18 13.71
C TYR A 31 -14.94 10.17 14.83
N GLU A 32 -15.59 10.61 15.91
CA GLU A 32 -16.14 9.74 16.96
C GLU A 32 -17.10 8.69 16.40
N ALA A 33 -18.01 9.08 15.49
CA ALA A 33 -18.96 8.18 14.85
C ALA A 33 -18.26 7.12 13.98
N TYR A 34 -17.32 7.53 13.12
CA TYR A 34 -16.48 6.64 12.32
C TYR A 34 -15.72 5.64 13.21
N MET A 35 -15.06 6.13 14.26
CA MET A 35 -14.33 5.29 15.21
C MET A 35 -15.25 4.38 16.04
N LYS A 36 -16.55 4.69 16.17
CA LYS A 36 -17.56 3.78 16.76
C LYS A 36 -18.02 2.71 15.77
N GLU A 37 -18.01 2.98 14.45
CA GLU A 37 -18.36 2.03 13.40
C GLU A 37 -17.25 1.01 13.13
N ASP A 38 -15.98 1.43 12.96
CA ASP A 38 -14.85 0.48 12.81
C ASP A 38 -14.77 -0.48 14.00
N ARG A 39 -14.91 0.03 15.23
CA ARG A 39 -14.96 -0.82 16.44
C ARG A 39 -16.13 -1.80 16.46
N ARG A 40 -17.20 -1.59 15.68
CA ARG A 40 -18.25 -2.60 15.43
C ARG A 40 -17.83 -3.60 14.36
N ASP A 41 -17.17 -3.19 13.27
CA ASP A 41 -16.72 -4.10 12.21
C ASP A 41 -15.57 -5.00 12.63
N GLN A 42 -14.61 -4.51 13.42
CA GLN A 42 -13.63 -5.36 14.07
C GLN A 42 -14.31 -6.46 14.94
N ARG A 43 -15.41 -6.13 15.63
CA ARG A 43 -16.19 -7.12 16.40
C ARG A 43 -16.93 -8.11 15.48
N ARG A 44 -17.58 -7.63 14.41
CA ARG A 44 -18.26 -8.48 13.40
C ARG A 44 -17.28 -9.47 12.75
N ASN A 45 -16.07 -9.02 12.39
CA ASN A 45 -15.03 -9.87 11.80
C ASN A 45 -14.44 -10.89 12.81
N ARG A 46 -14.20 -10.49 14.06
CA ARG A 46 -13.81 -11.44 15.14
C ARG A 46 -14.86 -12.52 15.39
N GLN A 47 -16.15 -12.19 15.30
CA GLN A 47 -17.25 -13.17 15.39
C GLN A 47 -17.28 -14.13 14.18
N ARG A 48 -17.19 -13.61 12.95
CA ARG A 48 -17.12 -14.43 11.73
C ARG A 48 -15.95 -15.42 11.74
N ASN A 49 -14.77 -14.99 12.19
CA ASN A 49 -13.60 -15.87 12.29
C ASN A 49 -13.78 -16.94 13.37
N ARG A 50 -14.41 -16.62 14.51
CA ARG A 50 -14.79 -17.63 15.52
C ARG A 50 -15.80 -18.65 14.99
N GLN A 51 -16.77 -18.24 14.17
CA GLN A 51 -17.70 -19.16 13.50
C GLN A 51 -17.00 -20.07 12.48
N ARG A 52 -16.16 -19.51 11.60
CA ARG A 52 -15.36 -20.29 10.63
C ARG A 52 -14.44 -21.32 11.31
N ASN A 53 -13.80 -20.96 12.42
CA ASN A 53 -12.95 -21.89 13.16
C ASN A 53 -13.77 -22.99 13.87
N ARG A 54 -14.97 -22.68 14.38
CA ARG A 54 -15.90 -23.72 14.90
C ARG A 54 -16.34 -24.69 13.80
N GLN A 55 -16.69 -24.20 12.61
CA GLN A 55 -17.05 -25.04 11.46
C GLN A 55 -15.88 -25.92 11.00
N ARG A 56 -14.65 -25.37 10.91
CA ARG A 56 -13.45 -26.16 10.58
C ARG A 56 -13.15 -27.25 11.62
N ASN A 57 -13.33 -26.97 12.90
CA ASN A 57 -13.13 -27.97 13.95
C ASN A 57 -14.24 -29.04 13.93
N GLN A 58 -15.50 -28.66 13.67
CA GLN A 58 -16.58 -29.63 13.47
C GLN A 58 -16.32 -30.53 12.25
N GLN A 59 -15.83 -29.99 11.14
CA GLN A 59 -15.43 -30.77 9.96
C GLN A 59 -14.25 -31.71 10.25
N ARG A 60 -13.23 -31.27 11.01
CA ARG A 60 -12.12 -32.15 11.45
C ARG A 60 -12.62 -33.30 12.33
N ASN A 61 -13.46 -33.03 13.32
CA ASN A 61 -14.00 -34.08 14.20
C ASN A 61 -14.92 -35.05 13.41
N GLN A 62 -15.66 -34.57 12.41
CA GLN A 62 -16.44 -35.42 11.50
C GLN A 62 -15.58 -36.26 10.54
N GLN A 63 -14.34 -35.84 10.24
CA GLN A 63 -13.38 -36.65 9.49
C GLN A 63 -12.68 -37.69 10.38
N GLN A 64 -12.41 -37.36 11.65
CA GLN A 64 -11.79 -38.29 12.61
C GLN A 64 -12.74 -39.38 13.10
N ASN A 65 -14.05 -39.10 13.21
CA ASN A 65 -15.06 -40.06 13.68
C ASN A 65 -15.73 -40.89 12.57
N LYS A 66 -15.04 -41.15 11.43
CA LYS A 66 -15.50 -42.14 10.44
C LYS A 66 -14.89 -43.52 10.73
N PRO A 67 -15.68 -44.59 10.92
CA PRO A 67 -15.15 -45.94 11.10
C PRO A 67 -14.40 -46.43 9.85
N SER A 68 -13.23 -47.03 10.07
CA SER A 68 -12.17 -47.24 9.07
C SER A 68 -12.31 -48.53 8.24
N ASN A 69 -13.49 -48.75 7.63
CA ASN A 69 -13.77 -49.96 6.84
C ASN A 69 -12.82 -50.20 5.64
N ASN A 70 -12.19 -49.16 5.08
CA ASN A 70 -11.31 -49.31 3.91
C ASN A 70 -9.99 -50.04 4.22
N ARG A 71 -9.36 -49.79 5.39
CA ARG A 71 -8.01 -50.33 5.67
C ARG A 71 -7.97 -51.87 5.68
N PHE A 72 -9.03 -52.51 6.18
CA PHE A 72 -9.16 -53.97 6.15
C PHE A 72 -9.48 -54.54 4.76
N GLN A 73 -10.02 -53.74 3.84
CA GLN A 73 -10.21 -54.16 2.44
C GLN A 73 -8.92 -53.99 1.63
N GLU A 74 -8.23 -52.87 1.77
CA GLU A 74 -6.93 -52.59 1.14
C GLU A 74 -5.88 -53.64 1.54
N GLN A 75 -5.74 -53.95 2.84
CA GLN A 75 -4.83 -55.01 3.31
C GLN A 75 -5.22 -56.41 2.81
N ARG A 76 -6.52 -56.72 2.66
CA ARG A 76 -6.98 -58.00 2.08
C ARG A 76 -6.78 -58.07 0.57
N GLN A 77 -6.80 -56.95 -0.14
CA GLN A 77 -6.43 -56.90 -1.56
C GLN A 77 -4.92 -57.06 -1.73
N GLN A 78 -4.11 -56.32 -0.97
CA GLN A 78 -2.64 -56.43 -1.02
C GLN A 78 -2.16 -57.86 -0.71
N LYS A 79 -2.70 -58.53 0.33
CA LYS A 79 -2.39 -59.94 0.56
C LYS A 79 -2.75 -60.85 -0.62
N ARG A 80 -3.90 -60.63 -1.28
CA ARG A 80 -4.31 -61.42 -2.46
C ARG A 80 -3.47 -61.15 -3.70
N TYR A 81 -2.89 -59.96 -3.84
CA TYR A 81 -1.89 -59.69 -4.89
C TYR A 81 -0.58 -60.44 -4.59
N GLN A 82 -0.04 -60.34 -3.37
CA GLN A 82 1.18 -61.06 -2.97
C GLN A 82 1.01 -62.59 -3.01
N GLU A 83 -0.14 -63.13 -2.60
CA GLU A 83 -0.48 -64.56 -2.70
C GLU A 83 -0.66 -65.02 -4.17
N LYS A 84 -0.85 -64.09 -5.11
CA LYS A 84 -0.93 -64.37 -6.54
C LYS A 84 0.44 -64.25 -7.22
N GLU A 85 1.19 -63.20 -6.95
CA GLU A 85 2.59 -63.02 -7.40
C GLU A 85 3.48 -64.18 -6.94
N ASN A 86 3.39 -64.60 -5.67
CA ASN A 86 4.13 -65.77 -5.19
C ASN A 86 3.74 -67.08 -5.87
N LYS A 87 2.47 -67.24 -6.30
CA LYS A 87 2.06 -68.42 -7.08
C LYS A 87 2.52 -68.36 -8.53
N GLU A 88 2.53 -67.17 -9.11
CA GLU A 88 3.00 -66.95 -10.49
C GLU A 88 4.53 -67.12 -10.57
N MET A 89 5.29 -66.74 -9.53
CA MET A 89 6.72 -67.09 -9.42
C MET A 89 6.97 -68.58 -9.18
N ILE A 90 6.17 -69.28 -8.36
CA ILE A 90 6.33 -70.73 -8.16
C ILE A 90 6.10 -71.48 -9.48
N ILE A 91 5.05 -71.13 -10.22
CA ILE A 91 4.76 -71.71 -11.54
C ILE A 91 5.86 -71.38 -12.55
N ALA A 92 6.39 -70.15 -12.56
CA ALA A 92 7.51 -69.79 -13.44
C ALA A 92 8.77 -70.61 -13.14
N ASN A 93 9.15 -70.74 -11.86
CA ASN A 93 10.33 -71.50 -11.45
C ASN A 93 10.16 -73.01 -11.74
N GLU A 94 8.96 -73.57 -11.59
CA GLU A 94 8.67 -74.96 -11.94
C GLU A 94 8.75 -75.19 -13.46
N MET A 95 8.38 -74.21 -14.29
CA MET A 95 8.53 -74.28 -15.75
C MET A 95 9.99 -74.12 -16.22
N GLU A 96 10.77 -73.21 -15.62
CA GLU A 96 12.20 -73.05 -15.94
C GLU A 96 13.03 -74.30 -15.57
N THR A 97 12.57 -75.13 -14.62
CA THR A 97 13.24 -76.41 -14.31
C THR A 97 12.96 -77.55 -15.28
N ASP A 98 11.82 -77.55 -15.98
CA ASP A 98 11.49 -78.60 -16.96
C ASP A 98 12.14 -78.33 -18.34
N GLU A 99 12.28 -77.07 -18.77
CA GLU A 99 12.89 -76.72 -20.07
C GLU A 99 14.43 -76.86 -20.12
N MET A 100 15.08 -77.10 -18.97
CA MET A 100 16.54 -77.25 -18.84
C MET A 100 17.08 -78.69 -19.00
N THR A 101 16.26 -79.64 -19.50
CA THR A 101 16.64 -81.07 -19.60
C THR A 101 16.61 -81.71 -20.99
N GLU A 102 16.43 -80.93 -22.06
CA GLU A 102 16.75 -81.34 -23.44
C GLU A 102 17.67 -80.29 -24.10
N TYR A 103 18.47 -80.73 -25.09
CA TYR A 103 19.46 -79.96 -25.88
C TYR A 103 20.87 -79.70 -25.29
N ASN A 104 21.69 -80.76 -25.36
CA ASN A 104 23.08 -80.82 -25.88
C ASN A 104 24.20 -80.03 -25.13
N GLU A 105 25.42 -80.53 -24.88
CA GLU A 105 26.35 -81.44 -25.60
C GLU A 105 27.18 -80.73 -26.69
N PHE A 106 28.52 -80.89 -26.65
CA PHE A 106 29.60 -80.28 -27.48
C PHE A 106 29.89 -78.77 -27.21
N GLU A 107 31.09 -78.39 -26.71
CA GLU A 107 32.40 -78.15 -27.40
C GLU A 107 32.44 -76.79 -28.18
N GLU A 108 33.49 -75.96 -28.18
CA GLU A 108 34.81 -75.96 -27.49
C GLU A 108 35.45 -74.53 -27.50
N ASP A 109 36.60 -74.38 -26.84
CA ASP A 109 37.76 -73.53 -27.21
C ASP A 109 37.84 -71.96 -27.15
N ASN A 110 38.65 -71.52 -26.17
CA ASN A 110 39.96 -70.82 -26.30
C ASN A 110 40.15 -69.27 -26.25
N TYR A 111 41.39 -68.92 -25.86
CA TYR A 111 42.04 -67.59 -25.67
C TYR A 111 41.63 -66.79 -24.42
N ASN A 112 42.51 -66.36 -23.48
CA ASN A 112 43.93 -65.90 -23.44
C ASN A 112 44.18 -64.56 -24.18
N ASN A 113 45.06 -63.62 -23.83
CA ASN A 113 46.00 -63.29 -22.72
C ASN A 113 46.50 -61.82 -22.98
N ASP A 114 47.23 -61.02 -22.19
CA ASP A 114 47.84 -61.01 -20.83
C ASP A 114 48.13 -59.52 -20.41
N GLU A 115 48.33 -59.23 -19.10
CA GLU A 115 49.32 -58.30 -18.46
C GLU A 115 49.46 -56.79 -18.93
N GLU A 116 49.99 -55.80 -18.18
CA GLU A 116 50.57 -55.67 -16.82
C GLU A 116 50.60 -54.18 -16.31
N GLU A 117 51.03 -53.98 -15.04
CA GLU A 117 51.66 -52.75 -14.44
C GLU A 117 50.85 -51.41 -14.32
N ASN A 118 51.05 -50.50 -13.32
CA ASN A 118 51.89 -50.54 -12.11
C ASN A 118 51.39 -49.61 -10.95
N ASP A 119 51.98 -49.80 -9.76
CA ASP A 119 52.20 -48.85 -8.64
C ASP A 119 51.04 -48.03 -8.01
N ASN A 120 50.61 -48.42 -6.79
CA ASN A 120 51.24 -47.90 -5.55
C ASN A 120 50.66 -48.50 -4.24
N TYR A 121 51.52 -48.67 -3.23
CA TYR A 121 51.17 -49.01 -1.84
C TYR A 121 51.61 -47.90 -0.88
N ALA A 122 50.69 -47.41 -0.03
CA ALA A 122 51.00 -46.88 1.31
C ALA A 122 49.71 -46.83 2.14
N ASN A 123 49.76 -47.30 3.39
CA ASN A 123 48.65 -47.17 4.35
C ASN A 123 48.93 -45.99 5.29
N GLU A 124 47.89 -45.30 5.77
CA GLU A 124 47.74 -44.82 7.16
C GLU A 124 46.41 -44.03 7.31
N GLU A 125 45.38 -44.67 7.87
CA GLU A 125 44.63 -44.18 9.03
C GLU A 125 43.65 -45.27 9.52
N GLU A 126 43.33 -45.27 10.80
CA GLU A 126 42.82 -46.45 11.51
C GLU A 126 41.27 -46.54 11.52
N ASN A 127 40.74 -47.75 11.30
CA ASN A 127 39.35 -48.06 11.64
C ASN A 127 39.25 -48.29 13.14
N ASP A 128 38.49 -47.47 13.86
CA ASP A 128 38.13 -47.76 15.25
C ASP A 128 36.61 -47.85 15.44
N ASN A 129 36.17 -48.87 16.18
CA ASN A 129 34.77 -49.25 16.28
C ASN A 129 34.15 -48.69 17.56
N TYR A 130 32.93 -48.15 17.48
CA TYR A 130 32.02 -48.10 18.63
C TYR A 130 30.64 -48.64 18.29
N ALA A 131 30.43 -49.91 18.66
CA ALA A 131 29.12 -50.52 18.75
C ALA A 131 28.35 -49.97 19.98
N ASN A 132 27.02 -50.07 19.96
CA ASN A 132 26.16 -49.88 21.14
C ASN A 132 25.21 -51.07 21.26
N GLU A 133 25.63 -52.07 22.03
CA GLU A 133 24.73 -52.99 22.73
C GLU A 133 24.44 -52.37 24.13
N LYS A 134 23.17 -52.34 24.58
CA LYS A 134 22.59 -53.23 25.61
C LYS A 134 23.28 -53.12 27.00
N ASP A 135 22.60 -53.18 28.15
CA ASP A 135 21.31 -53.80 28.48
C ASP A 135 20.74 -53.22 29.81
N ASN A 136 19.70 -53.87 30.35
CA ASN A 136 19.23 -53.86 31.75
C ASN A 136 18.24 -52.76 32.21
N ASP A 137 16.97 -53.18 32.32
CA ASP A 137 16.25 -53.42 33.59
C ASP A 137 16.06 -52.25 34.59
N ASN A 138 14.88 -52.08 35.23
CA ASN A 138 13.86 -53.10 35.55
C ASN A 138 12.45 -52.48 35.75
N TYR A 139 11.41 -53.30 35.61
CA TYR A 139 10.04 -53.00 36.06
C TYR A 139 9.57 -54.11 37.02
N ALA A 140 8.86 -53.73 38.07
CA ALA A 140 8.10 -54.60 38.98
C ALA A 140 6.92 -53.74 39.51
N ASN A 141 5.65 -54.06 39.22
CA ASN A 141 4.80 -55.06 39.91
C ASN A 141 4.26 -54.50 41.26
N ASP A 142 3.00 -54.67 41.67
CA ASP A 142 1.79 -55.33 41.13
C ASP A 142 0.57 -54.36 41.29
N GLU A 143 -0.69 -54.56 40.88
CA GLU A 143 -1.45 -55.65 40.19
C GLU A 143 -2.73 -55.05 39.53
N GLU A 144 -3.53 -55.83 38.81
CA GLU A 144 -4.98 -55.57 38.55
C GLU A 144 -5.80 -56.74 39.10
N GLU A 145 -6.97 -56.50 39.72
CA GLU A 145 -8.18 -57.33 39.54
C GLU A 145 -9.44 -56.72 40.19
N LYS A 146 -10.56 -56.70 39.41
CA LYS A 146 -11.98 -56.92 39.80
C LYS A 146 -12.65 -56.03 40.88
N ASP A 147 -13.97 -55.81 40.90
CA ASP A 147 -15.13 -56.53 40.32
C ASP A 147 -16.18 -55.58 39.69
N ASP A 148 -17.11 -56.17 38.92
CA ASP A 148 -18.35 -55.54 38.43
C ASP A 148 -19.50 -55.61 39.46
N GLU A 149 -20.35 -54.56 39.52
CA GLU A 149 -21.84 -54.60 39.52
C GLU A 149 -22.38 -53.15 39.76
N SER A 150 -23.30 -52.62 38.95
CA SER A 150 -24.78 -52.73 39.08
C SER A 150 -25.38 -52.02 40.32
N SER A 151 -26.52 -51.32 40.26
CA SER A 151 -27.37 -50.89 39.13
C SER A 151 -28.47 -49.87 39.60
N TYR A 152 -29.30 -49.42 38.65
CA TYR A 152 -30.58 -48.69 38.79
C TYR A 152 -30.62 -47.18 39.11
N GLU A 153 -31.40 -46.49 38.26
CA GLU A 153 -31.97 -45.17 38.51
C GLU A 153 -33.13 -45.25 39.52
N SER A 154 -33.36 -44.16 40.29
CA SER A 154 -34.72 -43.69 40.60
C SER A 154 -34.74 -42.23 41.07
N LYS A 155 -35.64 -41.45 40.45
CA LYS A 155 -36.19 -40.16 40.91
C LYS A 155 -37.71 -40.36 41.06
N PRO A 156 -38.53 -39.41 41.57
CA PRO A 156 -38.24 -38.06 42.12
C PRO A 156 -38.88 -37.84 43.52
N GLU A 157 -39.18 -36.56 43.84
CA GLU A 157 -40.18 -36.06 44.83
C GLU A 157 -39.77 -35.86 46.30
N GLN A 158 -40.30 -34.88 47.05
CA GLN A 158 -40.85 -33.54 46.72
C GLN A 158 -40.74 -32.63 47.98
N MET A 159 -40.70 -31.30 47.77
CA MET A 159 -41.00 -30.17 48.69
C MET A 159 -40.82 -30.25 50.23
N ILE A 160 -40.21 -29.21 50.83
CA ILE A 160 -40.83 -28.26 51.83
C ILE A 160 -39.79 -27.22 52.32
N ASN A 161 -40.22 -26.11 52.92
CA ASN A 161 -39.45 -24.88 53.13
C ASN A 161 -39.59 -24.32 54.57
N SER A 162 -38.49 -24.09 55.32
CA SER A 162 -38.50 -23.34 56.60
C SER A 162 -37.12 -22.84 57.07
N LYS A 163 -37.12 -21.70 57.80
CA LYS A 163 -35.96 -21.01 58.44
C LYS A 163 -35.91 -21.36 59.97
N PRO A 164 -34.99 -20.85 60.86
CA PRO A 164 -33.95 -19.83 60.70
C PRO A 164 -32.56 -20.12 61.37
N ILE A 165 -31.73 -19.08 61.52
CA ILE A 165 -30.31 -19.07 61.96
C ILE A 165 -30.18 -18.79 63.48
N PRO A 166 -29.09 -19.26 64.14
CA PRO A 166 -28.32 -18.33 65.00
C PRO A 166 -26.78 -18.38 64.80
N LYS A 167 -26.10 -17.30 65.19
CA LYS A 167 -24.68 -16.98 64.88
C LYS A 167 -23.69 -17.55 65.91
N ARG A 168 -22.41 -17.72 65.51
CA ARG A 168 -21.23 -17.63 66.40
C ARG A 168 -20.33 -16.46 66.02
N LYS A 169 -19.59 -15.90 66.98
CA LYS A 169 -18.73 -14.71 66.83
C LYS A 169 -17.25 -15.11 66.79
N SER A 170 -16.51 -14.80 65.72
CA SER A 170 -15.05 -15.06 65.66
C SER A 170 -14.30 -14.34 64.52
N GLU A 171 -14.54 -13.05 64.26
CA GLU A 171 -13.89 -12.33 63.13
C GLU A 171 -13.20 -10.98 63.51
N GLU A 172 -13.15 -10.59 64.79
CA GLU A 172 -12.69 -9.25 65.20
C GLU A 172 -11.19 -9.15 65.58
N LYS A 173 -10.33 -10.05 65.09
CA LYS A 173 -8.87 -10.01 65.35
C LYS A 173 -7.96 -10.38 64.16
N HIS A 174 -8.17 -9.77 62.98
CA HIS A 174 -7.09 -9.57 61.99
C HIS A 174 -7.44 -8.44 61.00
N ASN A 175 -7.34 -7.18 61.44
CA ASN A 175 -7.61 -6.02 60.57
C ASN A 175 -6.73 -4.80 60.92
N LYS A 176 -5.41 -4.96 60.89
CA LYS A 176 -4.48 -3.82 60.83
C LYS A 176 -4.78 -3.03 59.54
N LYS A 177 -4.90 -1.70 59.63
CA LYS A 177 -5.07 -0.84 58.45
C LYS A 177 -3.77 -0.83 57.62
N ILE A 178 -3.70 -1.71 56.62
CA ILE A 178 -2.67 -1.71 55.58
C ILE A 178 -2.81 -0.40 54.78
N ASN A 179 -2.06 0.63 55.15
CA ASN A 179 -2.04 1.92 54.45
C ASN A 179 -0.76 2.06 53.61
N PHE A 180 -0.83 2.91 52.59
CA PHE A 180 0.34 3.38 51.83
C PHE A 180 1.24 4.28 52.69
N ILE A 181 2.49 4.46 52.28
CA ILE A 181 3.45 5.33 52.97
C ILE A 181 3.09 6.79 52.68
N GLU A 182 2.94 7.60 53.73
CA GLU A 182 2.71 9.05 53.61
C GLU A 182 3.98 9.75 53.09
N SER A 183 4.07 9.92 51.77
CA SER A 183 5.25 10.39 51.05
C SER A 183 4.86 10.93 49.66
N GLY A 184 5.78 11.58 48.96
CA GLY A 184 5.54 12.12 47.62
C GLY A 184 5.12 11.08 46.57
N SER A 185 5.49 9.81 46.76
CA SER A 185 5.07 8.71 45.87
C SER A 185 3.60 8.30 46.03
N LYS A 186 2.95 8.64 47.15
CA LYS A 186 1.58 8.20 47.48
C LYS A 186 0.56 8.52 46.38
N ALA A 187 0.61 9.73 45.81
CA ALA A 187 -0.33 10.16 44.77
C ALA A 187 -0.25 9.29 43.50
N ILE A 188 0.95 8.87 43.11
CA ILE A 188 1.18 7.97 41.96
C ILE A 188 0.62 6.58 42.28
N VAL A 189 0.87 6.09 43.50
CA VAL A 189 0.44 4.76 43.95
C VAL A 189 -1.10 4.68 44.07
N GLU A 190 -1.74 5.73 44.56
CA GLU A 190 -3.21 5.84 44.58
C GLU A 190 -3.81 5.93 43.17
N MET A 191 -3.14 6.60 42.22
CA MET A 191 -3.55 6.63 40.80
C MET A 191 -3.44 5.25 40.12
N LEU A 192 -2.45 4.42 40.49
CA LEU A 192 -2.25 3.08 39.93
C LEU A 192 -3.15 2.00 40.55
N ARG A 193 -3.76 2.28 41.71
CA ARG A 193 -4.63 1.35 42.45
C ARG A 193 -5.78 0.71 41.64
N PRO A 194 -6.41 1.35 40.64
CA PRO A 194 -7.44 0.70 39.83
C PRO A 194 -6.92 -0.42 38.91
N TYR A 195 -5.59 -0.52 38.72
CA TYR A 195 -4.96 -1.39 37.72
C TYR A 195 -4.03 -2.45 38.32
N ILE A 196 -3.50 -2.21 39.53
CA ILE A 196 -2.55 -3.09 40.21
C ILE A 196 -3.04 -3.33 41.64
N ASP A 197 -2.86 -4.55 42.14
CA ASP A 197 -3.22 -4.91 43.50
C ASP A 197 -2.53 -4.02 44.56
N LYS A 198 -3.23 -3.79 45.68
CA LYS A 198 -2.84 -2.92 46.77
C LYS A 198 -1.59 -3.39 47.52
N GLU A 199 -1.42 -4.69 47.75
CA GLU A 199 -0.25 -5.23 48.44
C GLU A 199 0.99 -5.13 47.53
N THR A 200 0.82 -5.47 46.26
CA THR A 200 1.83 -5.32 45.21
C THR A 200 2.29 -3.86 45.09
N LEU A 201 1.35 -2.91 45.04
CA LEU A 201 1.62 -1.47 45.02
C LEU A 201 2.31 -0.97 46.30
N ARG A 202 1.94 -1.51 47.47
CA ARG A 202 2.56 -1.15 48.75
C ARG A 202 4.02 -1.62 48.83
N ALA A 203 4.31 -2.81 48.29
CA ALA A 203 5.69 -3.29 48.14
C ALA A 203 6.49 -2.42 47.16
N MET A 204 5.95 -2.11 45.97
CA MET A 204 6.60 -1.23 44.99
C MET A 204 6.85 0.18 45.55
N GLN A 205 5.92 0.74 46.33
CA GLN A 205 6.11 2.03 46.99
C GLN A 205 7.26 1.96 48.01
N ALA A 206 7.30 0.92 48.84
CA ALA A 206 8.34 0.74 49.83
C ALA A 206 9.72 0.47 49.18
N GLU A 207 9.78 -0.30 48.09
CA GLU A 207 11.00 -0.48 47.29
C GLU A 207 11.48 0.85 46.70
N TYR A 208 10.57 1.70 46.22
CA TYR A 208 10.90 3.05 45.73
C TYR A 208 11.42 3.96 46.84
N GLU A 209 10.70 4.12 47.95
CA GLU A 209 11.09 4.99 49.07
C GLU A 209 12.40 4.54 49.71
N LEU A 210 12.60 3.23 49.88
CA LEU A 210 13.82 2.67 50.48
C LEU A 210 15.04 2.83 49.54
N ASN A 211 14.86 2.73 48.23
CA ASN A 211 15.89 3.09 47.24
C ASN A 211 16.10 4.61 47.12
N ARG A 212 15.19 5.46 47.62
CA ARG A 212 15.32 6.93 47.60
C ARG A 212 16.19 7.48 48.73
N GLY A 213 16.56 6.67 49.72
CA GLY A 213 17.50 7.02 50.79
C GLY A 213 17.01 8.01 51.86
N HIS A 214 15.86 8.67 51.68
CA HIS A 214 15.40 9.71 52.61
C HIS A 214 15.13 9.17 54.02
N GLU A 215 15.66 9.87 55.02
CA GLU A 215 15.67 9.45 56.43
C GLU A 215 14.24 9.23 56.97
N ASP A 216 13.29 10.13 56.65
CA ASP A 216 11.90 10.08 57.13
C ASP A 216 11.13 8.85 56.65
N THR A 217 11.32 8.44 55.39
CA THR A 217 10.54 7.35 54.77
C THR A 217 11.26 6.01 54.82
N THR A 218 12.59 5.99 54.93
CA THR A 218 13.43 4.77 54.97
C THR A 218 12.99 3.78 56.05
N ASN A 219 12.77 4.23 57.29
CA ASN A 219 12.38 3.32 58.38
C ASN A 219 10.98 2.71 58.18
N VAL A 220 10.03 3.51 57.68
CA VAL A 220 8.66 3.03 57.38
C VAL A 220 8.69 2.04 56.21
N ALA A 221 9.43 2.36 55.16
CA ALA A 221 9.59 1.50 53.98
C ALA A 221 10.28 0.17 54.33
N TYR A 222 11.33 0.20 55.17
CA TYR A 222 11.99 -1.00 55.68
C TYR A 222 11.02 -1.94 56.41
N HIS A 223 10.22 -1.42 57.35
CA HIS A 223 9.25 -2.25 58.07
C HIS A 223 8.14 -2.80 57.16
N VAL A 224 7.67 -2.01 56.19
CA VAL A 224 6.68 -2.47 55.20
C VAL A 224 7.24 -3.57 54.30
N LEU A 225 8.51 -3.52 53.91
CA LEU A 225 9.16 -4.58 53.13
C LEU A 225 9.51 -5.81 53.96
N SER A 226 9.88 -5.65 55.23
CA SER A 226 10.06 -6.78 56.15
C SER A 226 8.73 -7.53 56.34
N GLU A 227 7.61 -6.80 56.49
CA GLU A 227 6.25 -7.37 56.59
C GLU A 227 5.80 -8.13 55.32
N ILE A 228 6.15 -7.66 54.12
CA ILE A 228 5.63 -8.22 52.84
C ILE A 228 6.62 -9.16 52.12
N LYS A 229 7.94 -8.95 52.24
CA LYS A 229 8.99 -9.67 51.50
C LYS A 229 10.01 -10.39 52.39
N GLY A 230 10.01 -10.11 53.70
CA GLY A 230 10.92 -10.71 54.68
C GLY A 230 12.36 -10.21 54.62
N ASP A 231 13.07 -10.35 55.73
CA ASP A 231 14.42 -9.78 55.90
C ASP A 231 15.46 -10.36 54.93
N GLY A 232 15.25 -11.59 54.43
CA GLY A 232 16.10 -12.17 53.39
C GLY A 232 16.04 -11.43 52.05
N TYR A 233 14.91 -10.77 51.72
CA TYR A 233 14.82 -9.85 50.58
C TYR A 233 15.58 -8.55 50.87
N LEU A 234 15.37 -7.96 52.05
CA LEU A 234 16.05 -6.74 52.50
C LEU A 234 17.56 -6.91 52.67
N LYS A 235 18.06 -8.12 52.96
CA LYS A 235 19.50 -8.43 52.94
C LYS A 235 20.05 -8.34 51.52
N ARG A 236 19.44 -9.05 50.56
CA ARG A 236 19.84 -8.99 49.14
C ARG A 236 19.77 -7.55 48.60
N MET A 237 18.69 -6.83 48.88
CA MET A 237 18.51 -5.43 48.48
C MET A 237 19.53 -4.47 49.11
N ARG A 238 20.16 -4.82 50.24
CA ARG A 238 21.28 -4.05 50.83
C ARG A 238 22.61 -4.38 50.17
N GLU A 239 22.84 -5.66 49.87
CA GLU A 239 24.11 -6.19 49.33
C GLU A 239 24.19 -6.08 47.79
N GLU A 240 23.07 -5.77 47.13
CA GLU A 240 22.96 -5.60 45.69
C GLU A 240 23.84 -4.46 45.16
N ILE A 241 24.65 -4.77 44.14
CA ILE A 241 25.47 -3.81 43.40
C ILE A 241 24.68 -3.37 42.17
N VAL A 242 24.28 -2.09 42.13
CA VAL A 242 23.57 -1.49 40.98
C VAL A 242 24.54 -0.59 40.23
N LEU A 243 24.63 -0.80 38.92
CA LEU A 243 25.36 0.05 37.98
C LEU A 243 24.60 -0.02 36.66
N GLU A 244 23.73 0.96 36.40
CA GLU A 244 22.80 0.93 35.26
C GLU A 244 22.55 2.33 34.68
N PHE A 245 22.60 2.48 33.36
CA PHE A 245 22.13 3.71 32.71
C PHE A 245 20.61 3.89 32.85
N GLU A 246 20.16 5.13 33.11
CA GLU A 246 18.73 5.46 33.08
C GLU A 246 18.13 5.30 31.68
N LYS A 247 16.87 4.82 31.63
CA LYS A 247 16.06 4.72 30.41
C LYS A 247 15.69 6.08 29.79
N SER A 248 15.95 7.19 30.49
CA SER A 248 15.74 8.56 29.99
C SER A 248 16.94 9.12 29.21
N ASN A 249 18.04 8.38 29.11
CA ASN A 249 19.26 8.86 28.44
C ASN A 249 19.07 8.98 26.92
N PRO A 250 19.69 9.97 26.28
CA PRO A 250 19.59 10.15 24.84
C PRO A 250 20.41 9.10 24.09
N THR A 251 19.75 8.33 23.21
CA THR A 251 20.41 7.44 22.25
C THR A 251 20.82 8.15 20.96
N HIS A 252 20.24 9.32 20.69
CA HIS A 252 20.48 10.16 19.52
C HIS A 252 20.68 11.62 19.96
N VAL A 253 21.77 12.25 19.51
CA VAL A 253 22.19 13.61 19.89
C VAL A 253 22.73 14.35 18.64
N ARG A 254 22.54 15.67 18.51
CA ARG A 254 23.13 16.41 17.36
C ARG A 254 24.65 16.51 17.51
N VAL A 255 25.38 16.73 16.42
CA VAL A 255 26.85 16.84 16.48
C VAL A 255 27.30 18.01 17.39
N LYS A 256 26.65 19.17 17.29
CA LYS A 256 26.97 20.37 18.09
C LYS A 256 26.62 20.25 19.57
N ASP A 257 25.67 19.39 19.93
CA ASP A 257 25.15 19.26 21.29
C ASP A 257 26.13 18.48 22.20
N GLY A 258 26.13 18.82 23.49
CA GLY A 258 26.87 18.07 24.51
C GLY A 258 26.18 16.75 24.89
N VAL A 259 26.93 15.82 25.48
CA VAL A 259 26.39 14.55 26.00
C VAL A 259 26.52 14.52 27.52
N LYS A 260 25.40 14.30 28.21
CA LYS A 260 25.31 13.99 29.64
C LYS A 260 24.47 12.73 29.81
N LEU A 261 24.91 11.81 30.67
CA LEU A 261 24.24 10.52 30.88
C LEU A 261 24.00 10.29 32.37
N LYS A 262 22.79 9.87 32.73
CA LYS A 262 22.43 9.51 34.09
C LYS A 262 22.69 8.03 34.36
N LEU A 263 23.38 7.76 35.45
CA LEU A 263 23.81 6.45 35.91
C LEU A 263 23.24 6.19 37.31
N ARG A 264 22.51 5.10 37.47
CA ARG A 264 22.06 4.57 38.75
C ARG A 264 23.20 3.76 39.37
N SER A 265 23.61 4.14 40.57
CA SER A 265 24.76 3.56 41.28
C SER A 265 24.41 3.18 42.72
N LYS A 266 24.83 1.99 43.16
CA LYS A 266 24.67 1.52 44.55
C LYS A 266 25.73 0.48 44.87
N ASN A 267 26.35 0.59 46.04
CA ASN A 267 27.50 -0.23 46.45
C ASN A 267 28.68 -0.19 45.46
N VAL A 268 28.82 0.92 44.72
CA VAL A 268 29.97 1.22 43.86
C VAL A 268 30.59 2.53 44.36
N LYS A 269 31.91 2.55 44.56
CA LYS A 269 32.68 3.72 45.03
C LYS A 269 33.44 4.44 43.91
N HIS A 270 33.82 3.70 42.88
CA HIS A 270 34.60 4.18 41.74
C HIS A 270 33.95 3.61 40.48
N VAL A 271 33.60 4.48 39.53
CA VAL A 271 33.10 4.09 38.20
C VAL A 271 34.13 4.52 37.17
N LEU A 272 34.73 3.54 36.49
CA LEU A 272 35.58 3.76 35.35
C LEU A 272 34.71 3.88 34.09
N VAL A 273 34.75 5.06 33.46
CA VAL A 273 34.01 5.39 32.24
C VAL A 273 34.95 5.36 31.04
N LYS A 274 34.68 4.48 30.09
CA LYS A 274 35.43 4.35 28.83
C LYS A 274 34.55 4.73 27.66
N VAL A 275 35.10 5.43 26.67
CA VAL A 275 34.37 5.84 25.46
C VAL A 275 35.06 5.28 24.22
N TYR A 276 34.31 4.55 23.40
CA TYR A 276 34.77 3.90 22.18
C TYR A 276 34.01 4.45 20.97
N ARG A 277 34.74 4.84 19.92
CA ARG A 277 34.19 5.23 18.61
C ARG A 277 34.10 4.01 17.71
N MET A 278 32.94 3.77 17.10
CA MET A 278 32.72 2.63 16.20
C MET A 278 32.85 3.02 14.74
N ASN A 279 33.64 2.25 13.98
CA ASN A 279 33.64 2.36 12.52
C ASN A 279 32.37 1.71 11.94
N SER A 280 31.31 2.51 11.87
CA SER A 280 30.00 2.09 11.35
C SER A 280 30.08 1.58 9.92
N MET A 281 30.81 2.24 9.01
CA MET A 281 30.97 1.77 7.62
C MET A 281 31.41 0.31 7.52
N ASN A 282 32.47 -0.10 8.22
CA ASN A 282 33.01 -1.46 8.11
C ASN A 282 32.14 -2.50 8.82
N TYR A 283 31.45 -2.12 9.91
CA TYR A 283 30.44 -2.98 10.51
C TYR A 283 29.24 -3.18 9.57
N LEU A 284 28.68 -2.08 9.03
CA LEU A 284 27.53 -2.11 8.14
C LEU A 284 27.83 -2.86 6.83
N LYS A 285 29.04 -2.71 6.25
CA LYS A 285 29.52 -3.50 5.11
C LYS A 285 29.50 -5.01 5.38
N LYS A 286 29.86 -5.43 6.60
CA LYS A 286 30.00 -6.85 6.99
C LYS A 286 28.68 -7.49 7.44
N HIS A 287 27.82 -6.73 8.12
CA HIS A 287 26.64 -7.28 8.81
C HIS A 287 25.29 -6.83 8.22
N LEU A 288 25.23 -5.69 7.51
CA LEU A 288 23.99 -5.09 6.97
C LEU A 288 22.84 -5.04 8.02
N SER A 289 23.21 -4.76 9.27
CA SER A 289 22.32 -4.60 10.42
C SER A 289 22.78 -3.39 11.24
N GLU A 290 21.87 -2.78 12.01
CA GLU A 290 22.28 -1.82 13.03
C GLU A 290 23.21 -2.46 14.06
N ILE A 291 24.06 -1.64 14.69
CA ILE A 291 25.02 -2.10 15.69
C ILE A 291 24.27 -2.42 17.00
N ALA A 292 24.30 -3.70 17.39
CA ALA A 292 23.73 -4.16 18.64
C ALA A 292 24.56 -3.68 19.85
N SER A 293 23.91 -3.43 20.98
CA SER A 293 24.54 -2.81 22.15
C SER A 293 25.47 -3.74 22.94
N ASP A 294 25.38 -5.04 22.70
CA ASP A 294 26.06 -6.15 23.39
C ASP A 294 27.39 -6.58 22.72
N LEU A 295 27.79 -5.93 21.62
CA LEU A 295 29.04 -6.19 20.90
C LEU A 295 30.26 -6.27 21.85
N ASN A 296 31.06 -7.35 21.79
CA ASN A 296 32.23 -7.43 22.67
C ASN A 296 33.27 -6.34 22.32
N LEU A 297 33.72 -5.58 23.34
CA LEU A 297 34.75 -4.55 23.26
C LEU A 297 35.98 -4.87 24.14
N GLU A 298 36.04 -6.08 24.70
CA GLU A 298 37.16 -6.54 25.52
C GLU A 298 38.48 -6.54 24.72
N GLY A 299 39.58 -6.20 25.40
CA GLY A 299 40.89 -6.01 24.76
C GLY A 299 41.03 -4.72 23.92
N LEU A 300 39.93 -4.02 23.60
CA LEU A 300 40.01 -2.76 22.85
C LEU A 300 40.45 -1.59 23.74
N LYS A 301 41.29 -0.72 23.17
CA LYS A 301 41.63 0.58 23.74
C LYS A 301 40.48 1.57 23.50
N SER A 302 40.15 2.37 24.51
CA SER A 302 39.24 3.51 24.41
C SER A 302 39.73 4.55 23.39
N SER A 303 38.79 5.22 22.73
CA SER A 303 39.06 6.24 21.71
C SER A 303 39.32 7.62 22.31
N PHE A 304 38.95 7.81 23.58
CA PHE A 304 39.15 9.02 24.37
C PHE A 304 39.78 8.65 25.72
N VAL A 305 40.25 9.65 26.47
CA VAL A 305 40.82 9.44 27.81
C VAL A 305 39.75 8.89 28.75
N ASP A 306 40.04 7.75 29.40
CA ASP A 306 39.19 7.15 30.43
C ASP A 306 38.94 8.15 31.56
N LYS A 307 37.69 8.24 32.03
CA LYS A 307 37.31 9.08 33.19
C LYS A 307 37.02 8.19 34.38
N GLU A 308 37.52 8.55 35.56
CA GLU A 308 37.11 7.92 36.82
C GLU A 308 36.16 8.85 37.57
N ILE A 309 35.02 8.32 38.00
CA ILE A 309 34.04 9.04 38.82
C ILE A 309 34.03 8.41 40.21
N VAL A 310 34.43 9.20 41.21
CA VAL A 310 34.27 8.82 42.63
C VAL A 310 32.82 9.04 43.04
N VAL A 311 32.25 8.04 43.70
CA VAL A 311 30.87 8.01 44.16
C VAL A 311 30.87 8.16 45.67
N GLU A 312 30.44 9.32 46.16
CA GLU A 312 30.14 9.50 47.59
C GLU A 312 29.14 8.43 48.05
N GLN A 313 29.16 8.01 49.31
CA GLN A 313 28.27 6.94 49.79
C GLN A 313 27.16 7.54 50.63
N ASP A 314 25.91 7.28 50.25
CA ASP A 314 24.72 7.68 51.00
C ASP A 314 24.71 7.07 52.41
N LYS A 315 24.04 7.74 53.35
CA LYS A 315 23.85 7.25 54.73
C LYS A 315 23.00 5.97 54.75
N SER A 316 22.05 5.84 53.84
CA SER A 316 21.19 4.67 53.70
C SER A 316 21.88 3.63 52.80
N PRO A 317 22.21 2.42 53.31
CA PRO A 317 22.81 1.36 52.49
C PRO A 317 21.80 0.72 51.51
N TYR A 318 20.60 1.29 51.41
CA TYR A 318 19.58 0.94 50.43
C TYR A 318 19.49 1.93 49.27
N ALA A 319 20.01 3.15 49.42
CA ALA A 319 19.87 4.21 48.44
C ALA A 319 20.50 3.84 47.08
N ILE A 320 19.79 4.15 46.00
CA ILE A 320 20.34 4.14 44.64
C ILE A 320 20.59 5.59 44.27
N GLN A 321 21.87 5.94 44.11
CA GLN A 321 22.28 7.29 43.73
C GLN A 321 22.15 7.49 42.23
N HIS A 322 21.83 8.72 41.84
CA HIS A 322 21.65 9.13 40.45
C HIS A 322 22.79 10.09 40.08
N ILE A 323 23.79 9.55 39.38
CA ILE A 323 25.04 10.24 39.04
C ILE A 323 24.95 10.75 37.59
N GLU A 324 25.48 11.93 37.32
CA GLU A 324 25.64 12.43 35.95
C GLU A 324 27.07 12.23 35.44
N ILE A 325 27.22 11.48 34.36
CA ILE A 325 28.45 11.35 33.59
C ILE A 325 28.48 12.48 32.56
N ASP A 326 29.37 13.46 32.77
CA ASP A 326 29.58 14.52 31.79
C ASP A 326 30.55 14.09 30.69
N LEU A 327 30.07 14.09 29.45
CA LEU A 327 30.83 13.84 28.23
C LEU A 327 30.73 15.01 27.23
N ILE A 328 30.38 16.22 27.69
CA ILE A 328 30.24 17.40 26.82
C ILE A 328 31.56 17.66 26.10
N ASP A 329 32.65 17.93 26.82
CA ASP A 329 33.94 18.24 26.17
C ASP A 329 34.60 17.02 25.50
N THR A 330 34.07 15.81 25.74
CA THR A 330 34.56 14.57 25.15
C THR A 330 33.88 14.24 23.82
N LEU A 331 32.63 14.66 23.61
CA LEU A 331 31.82 14.31 22.44
C LEU A 331 31.21 15.52 21.69
N LYS A 332 31.38 16.76 22.18
CA LYS A 332 30.93 17.97 21.47
C LYS A 332 31.65 18.13 20.14
N ASN A 333 30.89 18.43 19.09
CA ASN A 333 31.33 18.45 17.68
C ASN A 333 31.79 17.10 17.10
N GLU A 334 31.80 16.01 17.87
CA GLU A 334 32.06 14.67 17.35
C GLU A 334 30.81 14.09 16.66
N ARG A 335 30.99 13.54 15.46
CA ARG A 335 29.98 12.78 14.69
C ARG A 335 30.33 11.29 14.69
N GLY A 336 29.32 10.43 14.67
CA GLY A 336 29.47 8.98 14.55
C GLY A 336 28.74 8.23 15.66
N LEU A 337 29.11 6.95 15.84
CA LEU A 337 28.49 6.07 16.83
C LEU A 337 29.48 5.77 17.96
N PHE A 338 29.02 5.96 19.20
CA PHE A 338 29.85 5.89 20.40
C PHE A 338 29.27 4.90 21.42
N PHE A 339 30.10 4.00 21.91
CA PHE A 339 29.82 3.24 23.12
C PHE A 339 30.39 3.97 24.33
N VAL A 340 29.59 4.06 25.40
CA VAL A 340 30.03 4.51 26.71
C VAL A 340 29.89 3.35 27.68
N ASP A 341 31.03 2.82 28.12
CA ASP A 341 31.13 1.72 29.08
C ASP A 341 31.37 2.26 30.48
N CYS A 342 30.61 1.79 31.45
CA CYS A 342 30.77 2.09 32.87
C CYS A 342 31.05 0.79 33.62
N ILE A 343 32.19 0.75 34.33
CA ILE A 343 32.71 -0.44 35.00
C ILE A 343 32.96 -0.08 36.47
N GLY A 344 32.43 -0.88 37.40
CA GLY A 344 32.58 -0.63 38.83
C GLY A 344 32.11 -1.79 39.70
N ASN A 345 32.92 -2.16 40.71
CA ASN A 345 32.66 -3.25 41.67
C ASN A 345 32.12 -4.55 41.03
N GLY A 346 32.79 -5.05 39.98
CA GLY A 346 32.38 -6.28 39.28
C GLY A 346 31.11 -6.18 38.43
N LYS A 347 30.48 -5.00 38.34
CA LYS A 347 29.41 -4.70 37.40
C LYS A 347 29.93 -3.92 36.19
N HIS A 348 29.21 -4.09 35.09
CA HIS A 348 29.43 -3.47 33.79
C HIS A 348 28.07 -3.03 33.24
N CYS A 349 27.97 -1.82 32.71
CA CYS A 349 26.82 -1.39 31.91
C CYS A 349 27.25 -0.45 30.79
N ARG A 350 26.46 -0.42 29.71
CA ARG A 350 26.81 0.23 28.45
C ARG A 350 25.67 1.07 27.89
N ALA A 351 26.01 2.23 27.35
CA ALA A 351 25.14 3.03 26.50
C ALA A 351 25.67 3.07 25.06
N LEU A 352 24.77 3.10 24.09
CA LEU A 352 25.07 3.30 22.67
C LEU A 352 24.45 4.63 22.22
N ILE A 353 25.29 5.53 21.70
CA ILE A 353 24.93 6.92 21.43
C ILE A 353 25.31 7.25 19.98
N ARG A 354 24.30 7.58 19.16
CA ARG A 354 24.49 8.11 17.82
C ARG A 354 24.58 9.63 17.88
N LYS A 355 25.66 10.20 17.35
CA LYS A 355 25.90 11.64 17.23
C LYS A 355 25.83 12.09 15.78
N GLY A 356 24.84 12.92 15.49
CA GLY A 356 24.39 13.22 14.13
C GLY A 356 23.66 12.04 13.49
N ASP A 357 23.06 12.25 12.33
CA ASP A 357 22.34 11.20 11.59
C ASP A 357 22.43 11.47 10.08
N ILE A 358 22.03 10.49 9.26
CA ILE A 358 21.84 10.66 7.81
C ILE A 358 20.48 10.11 7.45
N LYS A 359 19.64 10.94 6.83
CA LYS A 359 18.34 10.55 6.28
C LYS A 359 18.36 10.78 4.78
N PHE A 360 17.37 10.25 4.06
CA PHE A 360 17.26 10.45 2.63
C PHE A 360 15.81 10.57 2.18
N VAL A 361 15.64 11.14 1.00
CA VAL A 361 14.38 11.14 0.24
C VAL A 361 14.68 10.53 -1.14
N GLU A 362 13.80 9.65 -1.61
CA GLU A 362 13.87 9.04 -2.94
C GLU A 362 12.90 9.72 -3.90
N ARG A 363 13.32 9.93 -5.16
CA ARG A 363 12.43 10.15 -6.30
C ARG A 363 12.78 9.18 -7.42
N ARG A 364 11.78 8.71 -8.17
CA ARG A 364 11.99 7.90 -9.38
C ARG A 364 12.34 8.82 -10.56
N ALA A 365 13.16 8.30 -11.46
CA ALA A 365 13.59 8.96 -12.69
C ALA A 365 13.59 7.94 -13.86
N SER A 366 13.69 8.44 -15.09
CA SER A 366 13.63 7.62 -16.31
C SER A 366 14.73 6.54 -16.41
N GLY A 367 15.84 6.69 -15.71
CA GLY A 367 16.97 5.74 -15.69
C GLY A 367 17.26 5.11 -14.32
N GLY A 368 16.36 5.23 -13.33
CA GLY A 368 16.56 4.66 -12.00
C GLY A 368 15.92 5.43 -10.84
N HIS A 369 16.52 5.28 -9.66
CA HIS A 369 16.22 6.03 -8.46
C HIS A 369 17.18 7.22 -8.33
N VAL A 370 16.70 8.34 -7.78
CA VAL A 370 17.55 9.46 -7.37
C VAL A 370 17.29 9.73 -5.89
N LEU A 371 18.34 9.65 -5.08
CA LEU A 371 18.31 9.89 -3.65
C LEU A 371 18.97 11.24 -3.32
N ILE A 372 18.38 11.99 -2.40
CA ILE A 372 19.02 13.17 -1.79
C ILE A 372 19.20 12.87 -0.30
N LEU A 373 20.42 13.08 0.22
CA LEU A 373 20.77 12.84 1.61
C LEU A 373 20.66 14.12 2.45
N TYR A 374 20.26 14.00 3.72
CA TYR A 374 20.06 15.09 4.67
C TYR A 374 20.70 14.78 6.02
N ASP A 375 21.23 15.81 6.69
CA ASP A 375 21.80 15.72 8.04
C ASP A 375 20.73 15.86 9.16
N GLU A 376 21.16 15.80 10.42
CA GLU A 376 20.28 15.97 11.59
C GLU A 376 19.74 17.40 11.79
N GLU A 377 20.24 18.38 11.03
CA GLU A 377 19.75 19.76 10.98
C GLU A 377 18.87 20.02 9.76
N GLN A 378 18.62 18.99 8.93
CA GLN A 378 17.85 19.02 7.67
C GLN A 378 18.54 19.75 6.50
N ASN A 379 19.86 19.97 6.58
CA ASN A 379 20.64 20.47 5.45
C ASN A 379 20.88 19.34 4.42
N VAL A 380 20.95 19.69 3.13
CA VAL A 380 21.34 18.74 2.07
C VAL A 380 22.82 18.39 2.20
N ILE A 381 23.13 17.10 2.12
CA ILE A 381 24.50 16.58 2.13
C ILE A 381 25.01 16.55 0.68
N GLU A 382 25.57 17.68 0.22
CA GLU A 382 26.08 17.85 -1.15
C GLU A 382 27.06 16.74 -1.58
N LYS A 383 27.90 16.26 -0.66
CA LYS A 383 28.95 15.23 -0.90
C LYS A 383 28.50 13.83 -0.46
N GLY A 384 27.22 13.54 -0.61
CA GLY A 384 26.61 12.27 -0.24
C GLY A 384 27.11 11.06 -1.05
N GLY A 385 26.97 9.89 -0.44
CA GLY A 385 27.23 8.59 -1.06
C GLY A 385 26.32 7.50 -0.49
N VAL A 386 26.05 6.49 -1.31
CA VAL A 386 25.20 5.33 -1.01
C VAL A 386 25.94 4.07 -1.46
N LEU A 387 26.16 3.13 -0.55
CA LEU A 387 26.62 1.79 -0.88
C LEU A 387 25.41 0.85 -1.05
N LEU A 388 25.27 0.25 -2.24
CA LEU A 388 24.24 -0.74 -2.56
C LEU A 388 24.89 -1.97 -3.19
N ASN A 389 24.66 -3.15 -2.60
CA ASN A 389 25.28 -4.42 -3.02
C ASN A 389 26.83 -4.35 -3.16
N GLY A 390 27.50 -3.49 -2.39
CA GLY A 390 28.95 -3.26 -2.47
C GLY A 390 29.40 -2.19 -3.50
N ILE A 391 28.51 -1.71 -4.36
CA ILE A 391 28.78 -0.65 -5.34
C ILE A 391 28.56 0.72 -4.69
N ARG A 392 29.50 1.66 -4.88
CA ARG A 392 29.38 3.06 -4.46
C ARG A 392 28.66 3.90 -5.53
N TYR A 393 27.51 4.45 -5.18
CA TYR A 393 26.81 5.49 -5.92
C TYR A 393 26.97 6.81 -5.17
N GLU A 394 27.29 7.89 -5.87
CA GLU A 394 27.67 9.14 -5.22
C GLU A 394 27.17 10.38 -5.97
N SER A 395 27.02 11.48 -5.23
CA SER A 395 26.74 12.78 -5.83
C SER A 395 27.92 13.28 -6.67
N LYS A 396 27.59 13.98 -7.76
CA LYS A 396 28.55 14.48 -8.77
C LYS A 396 28.76 16.00 -8.70
N ASP A 397 27.82 16.73 -8.11
CA ASP A 397 27.76 18.19 -8.04
C ASP A 397 27.14 18.65 -6.71
N SER A 398 26.89 19.94 -6.57
CA SER A 398 26.32 20.56 -5.36
C SER A 398 24.80 20.38 -5.18
N SER A 399 24.11 19.63 -6.04
CA SER A 399 22.69 19.30 -5.83
C SER A 399 22.49 18.27 -4.69
N GLY A 400 23.52 17.47 -4.40
CA GLY A 400 23.41 16.32 -3.52
C GLY A 400 22.64 15.13 -4.11
N GLU A 401 22.23 15.18 -5.39
CA GLU A 401 21.52 14.08 -6.04
C GLU A 401 22.44 12.87 -6.32
N ILE A 402 22.00 11.70 -5.88
CA ILE A 402 22.68 10.41 -6.04
C ILE A 402 21.83 9.52 -6.94
N ALA A 403 22.24 9.37 -8.19
CA ALA A 403 21.57 8.49 -9.15
C ALA A 403 22.02 7.03 -8.96
N ILE A 404 21.04 6.13 -8.80
CA ILE A 404 21.20 4.67 -8.71
C ILE A 404 20.34 4.07 -9.84
N PRO A 405 20.89 3.21 -10.74
CA PRO A 405 20.10 2.59 -11.81
C PRO A 405 19.03 1.65 -11.24
N PHE A 406 18.10 1.19 -12.07
CA PHE A 406 17.16 0.13 -11.70
C PHE A 406 17.86 -1.22 -11.44
N ASP A 407 17.18 -2.15 -10.74
CA ASP A 407 17.64 -3.54 -10.65
C ASP A 407 17.60 -4.18 -12.05
N THR A 408 18.64 -4.97 -12.39
CA THR A 408 18.63 -5.80 -13.60
C THR A 408 17.75 -7.04 -13.44
N ASN A 409 17.37 -7.36 -12.19
CA ASN A 409 16.42 -8.42 -11.87
C ASN A 409 14.98 -7.87 -11.88
N PRO A 410 14.00 -8.60 -12.43
CA PRO A 410 12.61 -8.16 -12.44
C PRO A 410 11.97 -8.16 -11.04
N GLY A 411 10.96 -7.30 -10.87
CA GLY A 411 10.16 -7.15 -9.66
C GLY A 411 10.57 -5.96 -8.78
N SER A 412 10.11 -5.95 -7.53
CA SER A 412 10.45 -4.96 -6.51
C SER A 412 10.90 -5.67 -5.24
N LYS A 413 11.95 -5.17 -4.59
CA LYS A 413 12.54 -5.75 -3.38
C LYS A 413 13.02 -4.66 -2.43
N SER A 414 12.67 -4.78 -1.15
CA SER A 414 13.26 -3.95 -0.10
C SER A 414 14.77 -4.20 -0.04
N LYS A 415 15.58 -3.14 -0.13
CA LYS A 415 17.03 -3.21 -0.18
C LYS A 415 17.65 -2.27 0.85
N LYS A 416 18.48 -2.85 1.71
CA LYS A 416 19.35 -2.11 2.62
C LYS A 416 20.49 -1.45 1.88
N ILE A 417 20.83 -0.25 2.32
CA ILE A 417 21.88 0.62 1.77
C ILE A 417 22.69 1.26 2.90
N ILE A 418 23.95 1.59 2.64
CA ILE A 418 24.78 2.34 3.60
C ILE A 418 24.91 3.78 3.12
N LEU A 419 24.34 4.70 3.87
CA LEU A 419 24.41 6.14 3.61
C LEU A 419 25.70 6.70 4.23
N TYR A 420 26.43 7.53 3.48
CA TYR A 420 27.64 8.20 3.96
C TYR A 420 27.82 9.59 3.35
N ASN A 421 28.78 10.34 3.88
CA ASN A 421 29.25 11.62 3.31
C ASN A 421 30.75 11.51 3.08
N LYS A 422 31.22 11.80 1.85
CA LYS A 422 32.65 11.75 1.48
C LYS A 422 33.54 12.70 2.28
N ALA A 423 32.96 13.74 2.89
CA ALA A 423 33.66 14.75 3.67
C ALA A 423 33.63 14.49 5.20
N TRP A 424 33.05 13.38 5.66
CA TRP A 424 33.05 12.96 7.07
C TRP A 424 33.86 11.67 7.25
N SER A 425 34.15 11.28 8.50
CA SER A 425 34.74 9.95 8.75
C SER A 425 33.79 8.84 8.32
N GLU A 426 34.33 7.71 7.85
CA GLU A 426 33.56 6.48 7.59
C GLU A 426 32.82 5.99 8.87
N ASP A 427 33.23 6.42 10.06
CA ASP A 427 32.54 6.18 11.35
C ASP A 427 31.14 6.82 11.45
N CYS A 428 30.79 7.70 10.50
CA CYS A 428 29.54 8.46 10.47
C CYS A 428 28.44 7.85 9.56
N SER A 429 28.62 6.60 9.14
CA SER A 429 27.73 5.93 8.18
C SER A 429 26.45 5.39 8.83
N VAL A 430 25.36 5.38 8.09
CA VAL A 430 24.01 5.00 8.57
C VAL A 430 23.39 3.92 7.68
N LEU A 431 22.65 2.98 8.27
CA LEU A 431 21.87 2.01 7.52
C LEU A 431 20.53 2.63 7.07
N GLY A 432 20.32 2.70 5.76
CA GLY A 432 19.02 3.00 5.15
C GLY A 432 18.40 1.76 4.52
N GLU A 433 17.13 1.85 4.15
CA GLU A 433 16.42 0.80 3.41
C GLU A 433 15.37 1.44 2.49
N PHE A 434 15.27 1.00 1.23
CA PHE A 434 14.36 1.54 0.22
C PHE A 434 13.79 0.47 -0.71
N GLU A 435 12.76 0.83 -1.49
CA GLU A 435 12.16 -0.06 -2.48
C GLU A 435 13.00 -0.05 -3.78
N TYR A 436 13.89 -1.02 -3.96
CA TYR A 436 14.67 -1.15 -5.20
C TYR A 436 13.83 -1.89 -6.25
N ILE A 437 13.61 -1.25 -7.39
CA ILE A 437 12.72 -1.76 -8.45
C ILE A 437 13.49 -2.11 -9.72
N GLY A 438 13.09 -3.20 -10.35
CA GLY A 438 13.60 -3.63 -11.65
C GLY A 438 13.06 -2.81 -12.81
N GLU A 439 13.84 -2.73 -13.87
CA GLU A 439 13.55 -1.97 -15.09
C GLU A 439 12.30 -2.48 -15.84
N HIS A 440 11.21 -1.71 -15.81
CA HIS A 440 9.93 -2.03 -16.44
C HIS A 440 9.46 -0.90 -17.36
N TYR A 441 9.08 -1.24 -18.59
CA TYR A 441 8.69 -0.29 -19.62
C TYR A 441 7.23 -0.47 -20.05
N GLU A 442 6.52 0.63 -20.24
CA GLU A 442 5.15 0.66 -20.78
C GLU A 442 5.10 1.60 -21.97
N LEU A 443 5.06 1.03 -23.18
CA LEU A 443 4.90 1.77 -24.42
C LEU A 443 3.42 1.80 -24.81
N ASN A 444 2.86 3.00 -24.90
CA ASN A 444 1.50 3.27 -25.36
C ASN A 444 1.56 4.02 -26.71
N PRO A 445 1.57 3.30 -27.85
CA PRO A 445 1.49 3.90 -29.16
C PRO A 445 0.01 3.98 -29.61
N GLU A 446 -0.40 5.17 -30.04
CA GLU A 446 -1.68 5.41 -30.70
C GLU A 446 -1.46 5.57 -32.21
N LEU A 447 -2.17 4.76 -32.99
CA LEU A 447 -2.08 4.72 -34.45
C LEU A 447 -3.37 5.31 -35.01
N TRP A 448 -3.34 6.52 -35.56
CA TRP A 448 -4.56 7.24 -35.98
C TRP A 448 -4.58 7.58 -37.47
N MET A 449 -5.77 7.59 -38.05
CA MET A 449 -6.06 7.98 -39.43
C MET A 449 -7.43 8.65 -39.48
N GLU A 450 -7.56 9.69 -40.31
CA GLU A 450 -8.87 10.30 -40.56
C GLU A 450 -9.67 9.47 -41.57
N ARG A 451 -10.95 9.21 -41.28
CA ARG A 451 -11.83 8.38 -42.11
C ARG A 451 -12.11 9.02 -43.47
N GLU A 452 -12.21 10.34 -43.52
CA GLU A 452 -12.43 11.09 -44.77
C GLU A 452 -11.25 10.95 -45.77
N GLN A 453 -10.07 10.52 -45.30
CA GLN A 453 -8.95 10.25 -46.20
C GLN A 453 -9.05 8.87 -46.88
N MET A 454 -9.83 7.94 -46.35
CA MET A 454 -9.90 6.52 -46.75
C MET A 454 -10.72 6.27 -48.03
N LEU A 455 -10.69 7.23 -48.96
CA LEU A 455 -11.34 7.16 -50.28
C LEU A 455 -10.43 6.45 -51.30
N ASP A 456 -11.04 5.78 -52.27
CA ASP A 456 -10.34 5.09 -53.36
C ASP A 456 -9.28 5.97 -54.02
N LYS A 457 -8.03 5.46 -54.10
CA LYS A 457 -6.86 6.12 -54.74
C LYS A 457 -6.39 7.42 -54.06
N ASN A 458 -6.96 7.81 -52.93
CA ASN A 458 -6.52 8.98 -52.17
C ASN A 458 -5.25 8.71 -51.36
N VAL A 459 -4.55 9.77 -50.94
CA VAL A 459 -3.37 9.70 -50.07
C VAL A 459 -3.79 9.74 -48.60
N CYS A 460 -3.65 8.61 -47.92
CA CYS A 460 -3.89 8.43 -46.50
C CYS A 460 -2.64 8.78 -45.67
N HIS A 461 -2.88 9.42 -44.51
CA HIS A 461 -1.86 9.74 -43.51
C HIS A 461 -2.12 8.92 -42.23
N VAL A 462 -1.15 8.08 -41.86
CA VAL A 462 -1.10 7.41 -40.56
C VAL A 462 -0.29 8.27 -39.61
N TRP A 463 -0.92 8.74 -38.55
CA TRP A 463 -0.29 9.42 -37.43
C TRP A 463 0.09 8.38 -36.38
N ILE A 464 1.34 8.39 -35.94
CA ILE A 464 1.87 7.52 -34.89
C ILE A 464 2.37 8.42 -33.76
N ARG A 465 1.66 8.40 -32.64
CA ARG A 465 2.07 9.07 -31.39
C ARG A 465 2.43 8.00 -30.37
N CYS A 466 3.64 8.06 -29.82
CA CYS A 466 4.10 7.15 -28.77
C CYS A 466 4.23 7.88 -27.44
N VAL A 467 3.94 7.19 -26.35
CA VAL A 467 4.36 7.57 -24.99
C VAL A 467 5.03 6.35 -24.37
N LEU A 468 6.25 6.52 -23.86
CA LEU A 468 7.00 5.47 -23.15
C LEU A 468 7.17 5.88 -21.69
N LEU A 469 6.79 4.99 -20.78
CA LEU A 469 7.01 5.13 -19.35
C LEU A 469 8.07 4.11 -18.89
N ALA A 470 9.04 4.54 -18.09
CA ALA A 470 9.94 3.67 -17.33
C ALA A 470 9.47 3.69 -15.87
N ASN A 471 8.97 2.56 -15.36
CA ASN A 471 8.45 2.42 -14.00
C ASN A 471 7.43 3.52 -13.58
N GLY A 472 6.63 4.00 -14.53
CA GLY A 472 5.62 5.06 -14.37
C GLY A 472 6.12 6.49 -14.67
N VAL A 473 7.41 6.70 -14.93
CA VAL A 473 8.00 8.00 -15.27
C VAL A 473 8.15 8.12 -16.79
N ALA A 474 7.68 9.21 -17.41
CA ALA A 474 7.86 9.44 -18.84
C ALA A 474 9.36 9.51 -19.22
N THR A 475 9.72 8.89 -20.34
CA THR A 475 11.10 8.78 -20.82
C THR A 475 11.18 8.92 -22.34
N SER A 476 12.38 9.15 -22.87
CA SER A 476 12.61 9.43 -24.29
C SER A 476 12.28 8.21 -25.16
N ILE A 477 11.34 8.39 -26.09
CA ILE A 477 11.09 7.46 -27.20
C ILE A 477 12.18 7.57 -28.27
N GLU A 478 12.79 8.74 -28.45
CA GLU A 478 13.82 8.99 -29.48
C GLU A 478 15.13 8.23 -29.21
N HIS A 479 15.50 8.04 -27.94
CA HIS A 479 16.73 7.32 -27.56
C HIS A 479 16.52 5.83 -27.23
N LEU A 480 15.32 5.42 -26.80
CA LEU A 480 15.05 4.06 -26.34
C LEU A 480 14.34 3.18 -27.37
N LEU A 481 13.59 3.75 -28.32
CA LEU A 481 12.96 2.97 -29.39
C LEU A 481 13.94 2.74 -30.55
N THR A 482 13.99 1.51 -31.04
CA THR A 482 14.87 1.08 -32.13
C THR A 482 14.09 0.20 -33.10
N ASN A 483 14.54 0.13 -34.36
CA ASN A 483 13.92 -0.72 -35.40
C ASN A 483 12.40 -0.51 -35.55
N SER A 484 11.94 0.74 -35.42
CA SER A 484 10.53 1.11 -35.54
C SER A 484 10.02 0.93 -36.97
N THR A 485 8.93 0.18 -37.13
CA THR A 485 8.28 -0.10 -38.42
C THR A 485 6.76 -0.02 -38.35
N LEU A 486 6.11 0.21 -39.49
CA LEU A 486 4.66 0.12 -39.66
C LEU A 486 4.36 -0.79 -40.85
N ASP A 487 3.66 -1.90 -40.61
CA ASP A 487 2.95 -2.62 -41.66
C ASP A 487 1.55 -2.04 -41.85
N VAL A 488 1.18 -1.84 -43.11
CA VAL A 488 -0.18 -1.51 -43.55
C VAL A 488 -0.68 -2.65 -44.43
N SER A 489 -1.55 -3.48 -43.85
CA SER A 489 -2.28 -4.55 -44.55
C SER A 489 -3.61 -3.99 -45.05
N MET A 490 -3.91 -4.13 -46.34
CA MET A 490 -5.16 -3.67 -46.95
C MET A 490 -5.85 -4.83 -47.67
N HIS A 491 -7.17 -4.92 -47.53
CA HIS A 491 -8.01 -5.93 -48.19
C HIS A 491 -9.01 -5.25 -49.13
N THR A 492 -9.17 -5.76 -50.34
CA THR A 492 -10.00 -5.20 -51.42
C THR A 492 -11.00 -6.22 -51.95
N SER A 493 -12.21 -5.82 -52.36
CA SER A 493 -13.18 -6.77 -52.94
C SER A 493 -12.81 -7.30 -54.33
N ALA A 494 -11.98 -6.57 -55.09
CA ALA A 494 -11.52 -7.00 -56.40
C ALA A 494 -10.68 -8.29 -56.33
N GLY A 495 -11.20 -9.39 -56.88
CA GLY A 495 -10.50 -10.66 -57.15
C GLY A 495 -10.00 -11.40 -55.90
N ASP A 496 -10.79 -12.35 -55.39
CA ASP A 496 -10.37 -13.28 -54.32
C ASP A 496 -9.77 -12.61 -53.05
N ASN A 497 -10.27 -11.41 -52.72
CA ASN A 497 -9.95 -10.68 -51.48
C ASN A 497 -8.46 -10.34 -51.32
N VAL A 498 -7.80 -9.86 -52.41
CA VAL A 498 -6.35 -9.58 -52.45
C VAL A 498 -5.88 -8.79 -51.22
N LYS A 499 -4.87 -9.34 -50.53
CA LYS A 499 -4.17 -8.66 -49.45
C LYS A 499 -2.99 -7.86 -49.99
N ILE A 500 -3.13 -6.54 -50.02
CA ILE A 500 -2.06 -5.61 -50.41
C ILE A 500 -1.32 -5.16 -49.14
N ASN A 501 -0.05 -5.57 -49.01
CA ASN A 501 0.81 -5.17 -47.89
C ASN A 501 1.74 -4.01 -48.30
N ARG A 502 1.95 -3.06 -47.38
CA ARG A 502 3.01 -2.03 -47.47
C ARG A 502 3.73 -1.96 -46.12
N SER A 503 5.04 -2.17 -46.13
CA SER A 503 5.89 -2.08 -44.93
C SER A 503 6.74 -0.82 -45.00
N PHE A 504 6.74 -0.05 -43.92
CA PHE A 504 7.52 1.18 -43.76
C PHE A 504 8.52 0.96 -42.63
N ASN A 505 9.81 0.98 -42.98
CA ASN A 505 10.91 0.65 -42.06
C ASN A 505 11.68 1.92 -41.65
N ASN A 506 12.45 1.82 -40.57
CA ASN A 506 13.31 2.90 -40.05
C ASN A 506 12.54 4.20 -39.77
N LEU A 507 11.37 4.08 -39.14
CA LEU A 507 10.53 5.22 -38.80
C LEU A 507 11.21 6.12 -37.77
N GLU A 508 11.40 7.39 -38.13
CA GLU A 508 11.80 8.43 -37.18
C GLU A 508 10.68 8.66 -36.15
N ILE A 509 10.92 8.22 -34.92
CA ILE A 509 10.08 8.51 -33.75
C ILE A 509 10.81 9.56 -32.91
N SER A 510 10.11 10.57 -32.41
CA SER A 510 10.71 11.71 -31.72
C SER A 510 9.85 12.18 -30.55
N ASP A 511 10.48 12.65 -29.47
CA ASP A 511 9.78 13.09 -28.25
C ASP A 511 8.89 14.34 -28.48
N ALA A 512 9.15 15.10 -29.55
CA ALA A 512 8.52 16.40 -29.80
C ALA A 512 7.55 16.45 -31.00
N ARG A 513 7.44 15.38 -31.81
CA ARG A 513 6.59 15.35 -33.02
C ARG A 513 5.98 13.98 -33.27
N ASP A 514 4.77 13.96 -33.81
CA ASP A 514 4.15 12.74 -34.32
C ASP A 514 4.89 12.24 -35.57
N CYS A 515 5.04 10.92 -35.69
CA CYS A 515 5.54 10.31 -36.93
C CYS A 515 4.37 10.15 -37.91
N ILE A 516 4.54 10.59 -39.16
CA ILE A 516 3.48 10.60 -40.18
C ILE A 516 3.90 9.73 -41.37
N VAL A 517 3.28 8.56 -41.50
CA VAL A 517 3.49 7.64 -42.63
C VAL A 517 2.40 7.90 -43.69
N LYS A 518 2.77 7.88 -44.98
CA LYS A 518 1.86 8.16 -46.09
C LYS A 518 1.74 6.96 -47.03
N PHE A 519 0.52 6.61 -47.42
CA PHE A 519 0.27 5.58 -48.43
C PHE A 519 -0.93 5.93 -49.31
N VAL A 520 -1.04 5.28 -50.47
CA VAL A 520 -2.18 5.46 -51.40
C VAL A 520 -3.19 4.34 -51.16
N MET A 521 -4.46 4.70 -50.96
CA MET A 521 -5.56 3.76 -50.82
C MET A 521 -5.77 2.95 -52.12
N PRO A 522 -5.86 1.62 -52.08
CA PRO A 522 -6.28 0.84 -53.24
C PRO A 522 -7.77 1.05 -53.53
N SER A 523 -8.20 0.74 -54.75
CA SER A 523 -9.62 0.74 -55.09
C SER A 523 -10.40 -0.30 -54.26
N GLU A 524 -11.67 -0.02 -53.99
CA GLU A 524 -12.61 -0.95 -53.32
C GLU A 524 -12.13 -1.50 -51.96
N CYS A 525 -11.35 -0.72 -51.20
CA CYS A 525 -10.84 -1.19 -49.91
C CYS A 525 -11.99 -1.48 -48.93
N LYS A 526 -11.94 -2.64 -48.27
CA LYS A 526 -12.91 -3.08 -47.24
C LYS A 526 -12.32 -3.11 -45.82
N ARG A 527 -11.01 -3.28 -45.69
CA ARG A 527 -10.32 -3.32 -44.38
C ARG A 527 -8.88 -2.79 -44.50
N ILE A 528 -8.49 -1.94 -43.56
CA ILE A 528 -7.10 -1.56 -43.30
C ILE A 528 -6.72 -2.12 -41.94
N GLU A 529 -5.58 -2.79 -41.84
CA GLU A 529 -4.97 -3.22 -40.58
C GLU A 529 -3.55 -2.66 -40.50
N LEU A 530 -3.37 -1.73 -39.56
CA LEU A 530 -2.09 -1.14 -39.19
C LEU A 530 -1.44 -2.02 -38.13
N ILE A 531 -0.14 -2.31 -38.26
CA ILE A 531 0.65 -2.96 -37.20
C ILE A 531 1.98 -2.19 -37.04
N PHE A 532 2.06 -1.38 -35.99
CA PHE A 532 3.31 -0.75 -35.56
C PHE A 532 4.13 -1.76 -34.73
N ARG A 533 5.43 -1.82 -34.98
CA ARG A 533 6.39 -2.62 -34.18
C ARG A 533 7.63 -1.79 -33.90
N THR A 534 8.25 -2.03 -32.76
CA THR A 534 9.50 -1.39 -32.35
C THR A 534 10.20 -2.23 -31.28
N GLN A 535 11.47 -1.93 -31.00
CA GLN A 535 12.28 -2.58 -29.98
C GLN A 535 12.72 -1.57 -28.94
N ILE A 536 12.30 -1.76 -27.69
CA ILE A 536 12.76 -0.95 -26.55
C ILE A 536 14.13 -1.45 -26.12
N ARG A 537 15.14 -0.58 -26.17
CA ARG A 537 16.48 -0.84 -25.64
C ARG A 537 16.51 -0.61 -24.13
N LYS A 538 16.76 -1.67 -23.37
CA LYS A 538 16.89 -1.63 -21.90
C LYS A 538 18.29 -1.18 -21.48
N THR A 539 18.42 -0.69 -20.24
CA THR A 539 19.68 -0.28 -19.61
C THR A 539 20.68 -1.43 -19.52
N ASN A 540 20.21 -2.67 -19.38
CA ASN A 540 21.05 -3.88 -19.45
C ASN A 540 21.50 -4.27 -20.88
N GLY A 541 21.15 -3.48 -21.91
CA GLY A 541 21.50 -3.70 -23.32
C GLY A 541 20.56 -4.65 -24.08
N THR A 542 19.61 -5.33 -23.42
CA THR A 542 18.64 -6.21 -24.09
C THR A 542 17.58 -5.41 -24.86
N LEU A 543 16.95 -6.06 -25.85
CA LEU A 543 15.89 -5.47 -26.68
C LEU A 543 14.56 -6.16 -26.42
N GLU A 544 13.52 -5.39 -26.08
CA GLU A 544 12.16 -5.90 -25.91
C GLU A 544 11.30 -5.56 -27.14
N ASN A 545 10.79 -6.58 -27.83
CA ASN A 545 9.89 -6.39 -28.97
C ASN A 545 8.50 -5.97 -28.49
N VAL A 546 8.04 -4.78 -28.89
CA VAL A 546 6.67 -4.31 -28.62
C VAL A 546 5.94 -4.06 -29.94
N SER A 547 4.63 -4.34 -29.96
CA SER A 547 3.79 -4.12 -31.12
C SER A 547 2.39 -3.65 -30.74
N LYS A 548 1.73 -2.95 -31.67
CA LYS A 548 0.36 -2.47 -31.54
C LYS A 548 -0.31 -2.57 -32.90
N SER A 549 -1.52 -3.12 -32.94
CA SER A 549 -2.36 -3.10 -34.13
C SER A 549 -3.55 -2.15 -33.97
N ARG A 550 -4.08 -1.67 -35.10
CA ARG A 550 -5.39 -1.03 -35.20
C ARG A 550 -6.02 -1.36 -36.54
N THR A 551 -7.30 -1.71 -36.52
CA THR A 551 -8.06 -2.06 -37.71
C THR A 551 -9.14 -1.02 -38.00
N TYR A 552 -9.31 -0.68 -39.26
CA TYR A 552 -10.42 0.11 -39.78
C TYR A 552 -11.21 -0.75 -40.79
N GLU A 553 -12.48 -0.98 -40.50
CA GLU A 553 -13.41 -1.65 -41.43
C GLU A 553 -14.14 -0.57 -42.25
N LEU A 554 -14.16 -0.75 -43.57
CA LEU A 554 -14.59 0.23 -44.56
C LEU A 554 -15.73 -0.32 -45.42
N ASN A 555 -16.57 0.57 -45.95
CA ASN A 555 -17.57 0.26 -46.97
C ASN A 555 -18.49 -0.93 -46.60
N GLN A 556 -18.75 -1.13 -45.30
CA GLN A 556 -19.56 -2.24 -44.76
C GLN A 556 -20.99 -2.30 -45.34
N MET A 557 -21.51 -1.16 -45.82
CA MET A 557 -22.78 -1.08 -46.55
C MET A 557 -22.78 -1.95 -47.82
N ASP A 558 -21.63 -2.24 -48.44
CA ASP A 558 -21.55 -3.13 -49.60
C ASP A 558 -21.81 -4.60 -49.23
N GLN A 559 -21.62 -4.97 -47.96
CA GLN A 559 -21.92 -6.31 -47.43
C GLN A 559 -23.43 -6.50 -47.17
N SER A 560 -24.24 -5.45 -47.32
CA SER A 560 -25.70 -5.48 -47.08
C SER A 560 -26.51 -5.20 -48.35
N PHE A 561 -27.76 -5.67 -48.34
CA PHE A 561 -28.76 -5.33 -49.37
C PHE A 561 -29.31 -3.91 -49.22
N GLU A 562 -28.94 -3.16 -48.18
CA GLU A 562 -29.41 -1.80 -47.96
C GLU A 562 -28.87 -0.86 -49.02
N ILE A 563 -29.77 -0.14 -49.68
CA ILE A 563 -29.43 0.85 -50.72
C ILE A 563 -29.27 2.27 -50.16
N ALA A 564 -29.58 2.49 -48.88
CA ALA A 564 -29.57 3.79 -48.21
C ALA A 564 -28.75 3.76 -46.90
N CYS A 565 -27.94 4.79 -46.66
CA CYS A 565 -27.24 5.02 -45.39
C CYS A 565 -27.67 6.37 -44.81
N ALA A 566 -27.90 6.45 -43.49
CA ALA A 566 -28.26 7.68 -42.80
C ALA A 566 -27.05 8.22 -42.02
N HIS A 567 -26.60 9.42 -42.39
CA HIS A 567 -25.52 10.14 -41.73
C HIS A 567 -26.12 11.21 -40.80
N PHE A 568 -25.71 11.21 -39.52
CA PHE A 568 -26.12 12.22 -38.54
C PHE A 568 -24.97 13.22 -38.34
N ILE A 569 -25.16 14.44 -38.85
CA ILE A 569 -24.12 15.47 -38.94
C ILE A 569 -24.45 16.61 -37.97
N PRO A 570 -23.58 16.96 -37.01
CA PRO A 570 -23.75 18.17 -36.21
C PRO A 570 -23.53 19.41 -37.07
N LEU A 571 -24.48 20.34 -37.07
CA LEU A 571 -24.34 21.64 -37.72
C LEU A 571 -23.81 22.65 -36.71
N ALA A 572 -22.65 23.25 -37.02
CA ALA A 572 -22.06 24.30 -36.19
C ALA A 572 -22.89 25.59 -36.29
N VAL A 573 -23.76 25.78 -35.30
CA VAL A 573 -24.55 27.00 -35.06
C VAL A 573 -24.23 27.49 -33.62
N ASP A 574 -24.69 28.69 -33.28
CA ASP A 574 -24.29 29.44 -32.09
C ASP A 574 -24.46 28.68 -30.76
N LYS A 575 -23.73 29.12 -29.71
CA LYS A 575 -23.54 28.43 -28.41
C LYS A 575 -24.80 28.15 -27.55
N LYS A 576 -26.00 28.30 -28.10
CA LYS A 576 -27.29 28.07 -27.44
C LYS A 576 -28.16 27.02 -28.14
N ASP A 577 -27.98 26.80 -29.44
CA ASP A 577 -28.86 25.98 -30.26
C ASP A 577 -28.06 24.92 -31.04
N HIS A 578 -28.12 23.67 -30.58
CA HIS A 578 -27.44 22.54 -31.23
C HIS A 578 -28.28 22.01 -32.40
N HIS A 579 -27.96 22.44 -33.60
CA HIS A 579 -28.57 21.93 -34.83
C HIS A 579 -27.89 20.65 -35.31
N TYR A 580 -28.68 19.73 -35.87
CA TYR A 580 -28.20 18.49 -36.49
C TYR A 580 -28.92 18.26 -37.81
N GLN A 581 -28.22 17.68 -38.78
CA GLN A 581 -28.76 17.28 -40.07
C GLN A 581 -28.70 15.75 -40.21
N ILE A 582 -29.83 15.15 -40.58
CA ILE A 582 -29.86 13.77 -41.09
C ILE A 582 -29.73 13.85 -42.60
N MET A 583 -28.66 13.30 -43.15
CA MET A 583 -28.44 13.17 -44.59
C MET A 583 -28.53 11.70 -44.97
N VAL A 584 -29.53 11.34 -45.77
CA VAL A 584 -29.70 9.96 -46.26
C VAL A 584 -29.14 9.87 -47.68
N CYS A 585 -28.15 9.00 -47.87
CA CYS A 585 -27.41 8.85 -49.13
C CYS A 585 -27.51 7.43 -49.68
N GLY A 586 -27.40 7.28 -51.00
CA GLY A 586 -27.19 6.00 -51.66
C GLY A 586 -25.77 5.48 -51.47
N LYS A 587 -25.48 4.24 -51.92
CA LYS A 587 -24.10 3.67 -51.91
C LYS A 587 -23.09 4.54 -52.68
N ASN A 588 -23.55 5.36 -53.62
CA ASN A 588 -22.78 6.32 -54.40
C ASN A 588 -22.69 7.73 -53.76
N GLY A 589 -23.24 7.93 -52.56
CA GLY A 589 -23.28 9.23 -51.89
C GLY A 589 -24.41 10.17 -52.32
N GLU A 590 -25.21 9.83 -53.34
CA GLU A 590 -26.29 10.70 -53.81
C GLU A 590 -27.43 10.83 -52.78
N PRO A 591 -27.98 12.03 -52.54
CA PRO A 591 -29.00 12.24 -51.51
C PRO A 591 -30.35 11.63 -51.92
N LEU A 592 -30.80 10.64 -51.14
CA LEU A 592 -32.05 9.92 -51.39
C LEU A 592 -33.25 10.70 -50.85
N GLN A 593 -34.02 11.27 -51.78
CA GLN A 593 -35.22 12.04 -51.44
C GLN A 593 -36.39 11.14 -51.02
N LYS A 594 -37.27 11.66 -50.15
CA LYS A 594 -38.55 11.05 -49.74
C LYS A 594 -38.44 9.70 -49.01
N VAL A 595 -37.24 9.31 -48.56
CA VAL A 595 -37.05 8.18 -47.64
C VAL A 595 -37.76 8.48 -46.33
N LYS A 596 -38.55 7.52 -45.81
CA LYS A 596 -39.13 7.61 -44.48
C LYS A 596 -38.07 7.25 -43.44
N CYS A 597 -37.83 8.14 -42.49
CA CYS A 597 -36.89 7.94 -41.39
C CYS A 597 -37.62 7.94 -40.06
N THR A 598 -37.35 6.93 -39.23
CA THR A 598 -37.64 6.94 -37.80
C THR A 598 -36.34 7.26 -37.07
N LEU A 599 -36.30 8.38 -36.36
CA LEU A 599 -35.19 8.72 -35.47
C LEU A 599 -35.49 8.16 -34.08
N HIS A 600 -34.57 7.37 -33.53
CA HIS A 600 -34.58 6.96 -32.12
C HIS A 600 -33.42 7.68 -31.42
N ALA A 601 -33.71 8.65 -30.56
CA ALA A 601 -32.69 9.40 -29.82
C ALA A 601 -32.65 8.94 -28.36
N ASN A 602 -31.48 8.47 -27.92
CA ASN A 602 -31.21 7.98 -26.57
C ASN A 602 -30.07 8.81 -25.95
N HIS A 603 -30.21 9.26 -24.71
CA HIS A 603 -29.15 9.94 -23.98
C HIS A 603 -28.35 8.91 -23.16
N SER A 604 -27.02 8.90 -23.28
CA SER A 604 -26.14 7.84 -22.73
C SER A 604 -26.15 7.68 -21.20
N GLY A 605 -26.78 8.61 -20.47
CA GLY A 605 -27.03 8.50 -19.03
C GLY A 605 -28.40 7.91 -18.63
N PHE A 606 -29.26 7.51 -19.56
CA PHE A 606 -30.62 7.00 -19.30
C PHE A 606 -30.93 5.76 -20.14
N ASP A 607 -31.18 4.62 -19.48
CA ASP A 607 -31.30 3.30 -20.15
C ASP A 607 -32.59 3.11 -20.96
N GLU A 608 -33.67 3.87 -20.68
CA GLU A 608 -35.03 3.63 -21.23
C GLU A 608 -35.67 4.85 -21.92
N SER A 609 -34.97 5.99 -22.06
CA SER A 609 -35.55 7.22 -22.62
C SER A 609 -35.41 7.28 -24.15
N HIS A 610 -36.23 6.52 -24.88
CA HIS A 610 -36.35 6.63 -26.34
C HIS A 610 -37.26 7.81 -26.73
N ILE A 611 -36.73 8.77 -27.50
CA ILE A 611 -37.57 9.69 -28.29
C ILE A 611 -37.67 9.13 -29.71
N GLU A 612 -38.85 8.61 -30.06
CA GLU A 612 -39.19 8.25 -31.44
C GLU A 612 -39.77 9.44 -32.20
N MET A 613 -39.20 9.76 -33.37
CA MET A 613 -39.67 10.82 -34.24
C MET A 613 -39.79 10.34 -35.69
N PHE A 614 -41.01 10.42 -36.24
CA PHE A 614 -41.31 10.02 -37.63
C PHE A 614 -41.21 11.23 -38.57
N ILE A 615 -40.20 11.27 -39.44
CA ILE A 615 -39.95 12.42 -40.33
C ILE A 615 -40.81 12.31 -41.61
N ASN A 616 -42.12 12.45 -41.42
CA ASN A 616 -43.10 12.80 -42.44
C ASN A 616 -42.81 14.16 -43.12
N TYR A 617 -42.27 14.19 -44.34
CA TYR A 617 -42.29 15.40 -45.17
C TYR A 617 -43.75 15.88 -45.42
N PRO A 618 -44.13 17.11 -45.02
CA PRO A 618 -45.40 17.70 -45.43
C PRO A 618 -45.32 18.18 -46.90
N LYS A 619 -46.46 18.19 -47.60
CA LYS A 619 -46.56 18.88 -48.89
C LYS A 619 -46.52 20.40 -48.67
N LEU A 620 -45.35 21.02 -48.89
CA LEU A 620 -45.23 22.47 -48.96
C LEU A 620 -45.80 22.99 -50.28
N SER A 621 -47.06 23.43 -50.25
CA SER A 621 -47.62 24.35 -51.26
C SER A 621 -47.10 25.76 -51.01
N PHE A 622 -46.56 26.43 -52.04
CA PHE A 622 -46.14 27.82 -51.92
C PHE A 622 -47.33 28.76 -51.71
N SER A 623 -47.38 29.42 -50.55
CA SER A 623 -48.12 30.66 -50.34
C SER A 623 -47.30 31.56 -49.41
N SER A 624 -46.84 32.69 -49.94
CA SER A 624 -46.07 33.68 -49.19
C SER A 624 -46.94 34.44 -48.20
N LEU A 625 -46.48 34.57 -46.96
CA LEU A 625 -47.02 35.57 -46.04
C LEU A 625 -45.89 36.23 -45.25
N ILE A 626 -45.75 37.54 -45.43
CA ILE A 626 -44.88 38.40 -44.63
C ILE A 626 -45.65 38.82 -43.39
N LEU A 627 -45.02 38.81 -42.21
CA LEU A 627 -45.48 39.65 -41.11
C LEU A 627 -44.29 40.23 -40.32
N THR A 628 -44.41 41.48 -39.90
CA THR A 628 -43.38 42.26 -39.24
C THR A 628 -43.52 42.24 -37.70
N THR A 629 -42.45 42.68 -37.03
CA THR A 629 -42.36 42.79 -35.57
C THR A 629 -43.16 43.97 -34.99
N THR A 630 -43.86 43.73 -33.87
CA THR A 630 -43.93 44.65 -32.72
C THR A 630 -44.47 43.93 -31.47
N GLN A 631 -44.14 44.44 -30.27
CA GLN A 631 -44.76 44.06 -29.00
C GLN A 631 -45.65 45.20 -28.49
N THR A 632 -46.88 44.87 -28.05
CA THR A 632 -47.57 45.52 -26.93
C THR A 632 -48.70 44.61 -26.42
N MET A 633 -49.17 44.83 -25.20
CA MET A 633 -50.10 43.93 -24.50
C MET A 633 -51.58 44.32 -24.72
N GLY A 634 -52.48 43.35 -24.86
CA GLY A 634 -53.94 43.61 -24.93
C GLY A 634 -54.80 42.36 -25.14
N VAL A 635 -55.36 41.82 -24.06
CA VAL A 635 -56.21 40.61 -24.02
C VAL A 635 -57.51 40.74 -24.82
N LEU A 636 -57.86 39.73 -25.66
CA LEU A 636 -59.18 39.08 -25.66
C LEU A 636 -59.13 37.70 -26.37
N SER A 637 -60.22 36.92 -26.29
CA SER A 637 -60.25 35.46 -26.55
C SER A 637 -61.23 35.01 -27.65
N ILE A 638 -60.88 33.92 -28.35
CA ILE A 638 -61.70 33.00 -29.20
C ILE A 638 -60.74 31.80 -29.45
N VAL A 639 -60.91 30.58 -28.91
CA VAL A 639 -61.88 29.50 -29.25
C VAL A 639 -61.84 29.22 -30.76
N GLU A 640 -61.37 28.10 -31.32
CA GLU A 640 -61.31 26.69 -30.93
C GLU A 640 -60.12 26.04 -31.71
N SER A 641 -59.44 24.99 -31.29
CA SER A 641 -59.95 23.61 -31.33
C SER A 641 -58.98 22.67 -30.61
N PHE A 642 -59.46 21.80 -29.72
CA PHE A 642 -58.66 20.69 -29.19
C PHE A 642 -58.79 19.45 -30.09
N HIS A 643 -57.67 18.77 -30.35
CA HIS A 643 -57.67 17.34 -30.63
C HIS A 643 -56.92 16.63 -29.51
N VAL A 644 -57.65 15.76 -28.79
CA VAL A 644 -57.18 15.13 -27.56
C VAL A 644 -56.35 13.89 -27.90
N PHE A 645 -55.06 13.93 -27.63
CA PHE A 645 -54.24 12.71 -27.58
C PHE A 645 -54.55 11.96 -26.28
N THR A 646 -55.17 10.79 -26.41
CA THR A 646 -55.55 9.93 -25.28
C THR A 646 -54.35 9.16 -24.73
N PHE A 647 -53.72 9.69 -23.68
CA PHE A 647 -52.69 8.96 -22.93
C PHE A 647 -53.31 7.82 -22.11
N SER A 648 -53.03 6.57 -22.52
CA SER A 648 -53.37 5.38 -21.75
C SER A 648 -52.25 5.02 -20.77
N SER A 649 -52.43 5.33 -19.48
CA SER A 649 -51.50 4.91 -18.43
C SER A 649 -52.22 4.60 -17.12
N LYS A 650 -51.86 3.48 -16.48
CA LYS A 650 -52.51 2.94 -15.28
C LYS A 650 -51.91 3.46 -13.98
N ASN A 651 -51.96 4.78 -13.71
CA ASN A 651 -51.73 5.34 -12.36
C ASN A 651 -52.25 6.78 -12.22
N LYS A 652 -53.52 6.96 -11.82
CA LYS A 652 -54.16 8.29 -11.72
C LYS A 652 -53.77 9.10 -10.46
N THR A 653 -53.36 8.44 -9.38
CA THR A 653 -53.12 9.09 -8.06
C THR A 653 -51.85 9.94 -8.02
N PHE A 654 -50.78 9.52 -8.72
CA PHE A 654 -49.49 10.22 -8.71
C PHE A 654 -49.55 11.59 -9.41
N PHE A 655 -50.29 11.68 -10.53
CA PHE A 655 -50.39 12.91 -11.31
C PHE A 655 -51.22 14.01 -10.63
N GLN A 656 -52.20 13.67 -9.79
CA GLN A 656 -52.97 14.69 -9.05
C GLN A 656 -52.10 15.42 -8.02
N PHE A 657 -51.19 14.72 -7.34
CA PHE A 657 -50.20 15.36 -6.46
C PHE A 657 -49.21 16.23 -7.24
N LEU A 658 -48.73 15.75 -8.39
CA LEU A 658 -47.78 16.50 -9.22
C LEU A 658 -48.40 17.80 -9.75
N PHE A 659 -49.65 17.78 -10.20
CA PHE A 659 -50.35 18.98 -10.68
C PHE A 659 -50.59 20.01 -9.56
N ALA A 660 -50.98 19.55 -8.36
CA ALA A 660 -51.15 20.43 -7.20
C ALA A 660 -49.82 21.09 -6.79
N PHE A 661 -48.71 20.34 -6.83
CA PHE A 661 -47.38 20.85 -6.48
C PHE A 661 -46.89 21.89 -7.49
N ILE A 662 -47.04 21.63 -8.80
CA ILE A 662 -46.69 22.58 -9.88
C ILE A 662 -47.48 23.89 -9.75
N PHE A 663 -48.79 23.82 -9.42
CA PHE A 663 -49.61 25.02 -9.24
C PHE A 663 -49.18 25.85 -8.02
N TRP A 664 -48.75 25.20 -6.94
CA TRP A 664 -48.19 25.87 -5.76
C TRP A 664 -46.83 26.52 -6.06
N SER A 665 -45.94 25.82 -6.78
CA SER A 665 -44.66 26.38 -7.25
C SER A 665 -44.83 27.60 -8.15
N PHE A 666 -45.82 27.60 -9.05
CA PHE A 666 -46.12 28.75 -9.92
C PHE A 666 -46.59 30.00 -9.14
N HIS A 667 -47.16 29.84 -7.95
CA HIS A 667 -47.59 30.97 -7.11
C HIS A 667 -46.40 31.64 -6.42
N MET A 668 -45.40 30.86 -5.96
CA MET A 668 -44.17 31.36 -5.33
C MET A 668 -43.24 32.14 -6.29
N ILE A 669 -43.25 31.82 -7.59
CA ILE A 669 -42.31 32.39 -8.57
C ILE A 669 -42.62 33.86 -8.92
N LYS A 670 -43.72 34.44 -8.43
CA LYS A 670 -44.09 35.84 -8.68
C LYS A 670 -43.51 36.86 -7.68
N THR A 671 -42.72 36.43 -6.69
CA THR A 671 -42.09 37.30 -5.68
C THR A 671 -40.56 37.22 -5.72
N GLU A 672 -39.95 38.36 -6.06
CA GLU A 672 -38.53 38.77 -6.00
C GLU A 672 -37.37 37.74 -5.91
N LYS A 673 -36.53 37.78 -6.95
CA LYS A 673 -35.05 37.63 -6.91
C LYS A 673 -34.46 36.62 -5.91
N SER A 674 -34.52 35.33 -6.25
CA SER A 674 -33.54 34.33 -5.77
C SER A 674 -33.38 33.20 -6.78
N SER A 675 -32.18 33.06 -7.36
CA SER A 675 -31.85 31.99 -8.31
C SER A 675 -31.42 30.72 -7.58
N ILE A 676 -32.39 29.91 -7.14
CA ILE A 676 -32.13 28.60 -6.55
C ILE A 676 -32.07 27.56 -7.68
N PHE A 677 -30.87 27.04 -7.98
CA PHE A 677 -30.72 25.82 -8.77
C PHE A 677 -30.75 24.60 -7.85
N LEU A 678 -31.70 23.69 -8.09
CA LEU A 678 -31.82 22.43 -7.36
C LEU A 678 -31.60 21.26 -8.33
N TYR A 679 -30.46 20.56 -8.20
CA TYR A 679 -30.14 19.40 -9.03
C TYR A 679 -30.54 18.11 -8.30
N PHE A 680 -31.39 17.29 -8.93
CA PHE A 680 -31.69 15.94 -8.45
C PHE A 680 -30.78 14.92 -9.12
N TYR A 681 -30.06 14.15 -8.31
CA TYR A 681 -29.23 13.03 -8.77
C TYR A 681 -29.84 11.70 -8.31
N LEU A 682 -30.16 10.81 -9.24
CA LEU A 682 -30.68 9.47 -8.95
C LEU A 682 -29.64 8.41 -9.33
N LYS A 683 -29.04 7.76 -8.33
CA LYS A 683 -28.29 6.50 -8.52
C LYS A 683 -28.51 5.56 -7.34
N LYS A 684 -28.50 4.25 -7.62
CA LYS A 684 -28.87 3.21 -6.65
C LYS A 684 -27.84 3.08 -5.50
N LYS A 685 -28.39 3.06 -4.27
CA LYS A 685 -27.79 2.67 -2.97
C LYS A 685 -26.85 3.67 -2.26
N ASN A 686 -27.41 4.27 -1.22
CA ASN A 686 -26.80 4.49 0.10
C ASN A 686 -25.55 5.38 0.23
N GLN A 687 -25.69 6.68 -0.05
CA GLN A 687 -25.41 7.76 0.92
C GLN A 687 -25.89 9.11 0.35
N PHE A 688 -26.31 10.04 1.21
CA PHE A 688 -26.66 11.41 0.80
C PHE A 688 -25.56 12.36 1.28
N HIS A 689 -25.01 13.14 0.35
CA HIS A 689 -24.23 14.35 0.64
C HIS A 689 -24.84 15.52 -0.13
N ILE A 690 -24.77 16.71 0.47
CA ILE A 690 -25.15 17.98 -0.16
C ILE A 690 -23.88 18.82 -0.21
N GLU A 691 -23.37 19.08 -1.41
CA GLU A 691 -22.36 20.11 -1.65
C GLU A 691 -23.01 21.32 -2.33
N VAL A 692 -22.66 22.51 -1.87
CA VAL A 692 -23.10 23.78 -2.45
C VAL A 692 -21.89 24.45 -3.09
N LEU A 693 -21.73 24.26 -4.39
CA LEU A 693 -20.72 24.97 -5.17
C LEU A 693 -21.17 26.42 -5.42
N GLN A 694 -20.35 27.39 -5.00
CA GLN A 694 -20.50 28.81 -5.33
C GLN A 694 -19.27 29.30 -6.10
N ASP A 695 -19.34 29.27 -7.42
CA ASP A 695 -18.44 30.05 -8.27
C ASP A 695 -18.89 31.51 -8.32
N LEU A 696 -17.96 32.46 -8.16
CA LEU A 696 -18.27 33.88 -8.10
C LEU A 696 -17.34 34.74 -8.97
N TYR A 697 -17.55 34.67 -10.28
CA TYR A 697 -16.97 35.64 -11.22
C TYR A 697 -17.71 36.99 -11.14
N LYS A 698 -17.11 37.99 -10.47
CA LYS A 698 -17.37 39.42 -10.69
C LYS A 698 -16.22 40.28 -10.16
N THR A 699 -15.78 41.24 -10.98
CA THR A 699 -14.57 42.05 -10.74
C THR A 699 -14.88 43.51 -10.40
N LYS A 700 -13.84 44.24 -9.97
CA LYS A 700 -13.77 45.69 -9.61
C LYS A 700 -14.27 46.09 -8.22
N SER A 701 -13.34 46.37 -7.31
CA SER A 701 -12.89 47.76 -7.07
C SER A 701 -11.79 47.85 -6.00
N LEU A 702 -10.79 48.73 -6.20
CA LEU A 702 -9.68 49.09 -5.28
C LEU A 702 -8.77 47.90 -4.87
N GLY A 703 -7.54 48.09 -4.37
CA GLY A 703 -6.68 49.27 -4.22
C GLY A 703 -5.23 48.81 -3.92
N GLU A 704 -4.23 49.67 -4.08
CA GLU A 704 -2.80 49.27 -4.02
C GLU A 704 -2.30 48.86 -2.62
N LYS A 705 -1.48 47.80 -2.53
CA LYS A 705 -0.12 47.74 -1.91
C LYS A 705 0.30 46.34 -1.42
N SER A 706 1.22 45.68 -2.12
CA SER A 706 2.46 45.05 -1.58
C SER A 706 3.13 44.12 -2.63
N PRO A 707 4.47 44.08 -2.73
CA PRO A 707 5.16 43.30 -3.77
C PRO A 707 5.75 41.99 -3.24
N PHE A 708 5.01 40.87 -3.30
CA PHE A 708 5.58 39.54 -3.01
C PHE A 708 4.98 38.35 -3.80
N PHE A 709 4.21 38.61 -4.87
CA PHE A 709 3.49 37.55 -5.60
C PHE A 709 3.91 37.39 -7.08
N PHE A 710 4.98 38.06 -7.52
CA PHE A 710 5.30 38.25 -8.94
C PHE A 710 6.39 37.31 -9.51
N GLN A 711 6.54 36.10 -8.94
CA GLN A 711 7.53 35.11 -9.41
C GLN A 711 6.95 33.71 -9.68
N LYS A 712 5.62 33.59 -9.77
CA LYS A 712 4.93 32.31 -10.05
C LYS A 712 3.80 32.39 -11.09
N LEU A 713 3.78 33.45 -11.91
CA LEU A 713 2.80 33.66 -13.00
C LEU A 713 3.41 33.59 -14.41
N GLN A 714 4.72 33.82 -14.58
CA GLN A 714 5.40 33.68 -15.88
C GLN A 714 5.47 32.24 -16.42
N SER A 715 5.06 31.23 -15.64
CA SER A 715 5.03 29.82 -16.05
C SER A 715 3.64 29.33 -16.50
N LEU A 716 2.68 30.24 -16.73
CA LEU A 716 1.32 29.90 -17.19
C LEU A 716 0.90 30.65 -18.46
N GLU A 717 1.42 31.85 -18.71
CA GLU A 717 1.09 32.61 -19.93
C GLU A 717 1.67 31.95 -21.20
N SER A 718 2.80 31.24 -21.09
CA SER A 718 3.43 30.49 -22.19
C SER A 718 2.63 29.28 -22.70
N ILE A 719 1.56 28.88 -22.00
CA ILE A 719 0.72 27.72 -22.36
C ILE A 719 -0.55 28.15 -23.13
N ILE A 720 -0.89 29.45 -23.13
CA ILE A 720 -2.16 29.95 -23.70
C ILE A 720 -2.00 30.49 -25.14
N GLU A 721 -0.80 30.87 -25.59
CA GLU A 721 -0.59 31.38 -26.96
C GLU A 721 -0.50 30.29 -28.04
N TYR A 722 -0.25 29.02 -27.70
CA TYR A 722 0.09 27.98 -28.69
C TYR A 722 -1.09 27.38 -29.50
N ASN A 723 -2.27 28.01 -29.50
CA ASN A 723 -3.49 27.49 -30.13
C ASN A 723 -4.23 28.52 -31.01
N LYS A 724 -3.50 29.37 -31.77
CA LYS A 724 -4.09 30.37 -32.68
C LYS A 724 -3.42 30.56 -34.06
N PHE A 725 -3.00 29.48 -34.72
CA PHE A 725 -2.88 29.41 -36.18
C PHE A 725 -3.41 28.02 -36.61
N THR A 726 -4.21 27.86 -37.68
CA THR A 726 -4.18 28.57 -38.97
C THR A 726 -5.55 28.96 -39.58
N HIS A 727 -5.52 30.07 -40.32
CA HIS A 727 -6.27 30.45 -41.52
C HIS A 727 -7.73 30.00 -41.78
N PHE A 728 -8.60 30.98 -42.06
CA PHE A 728 -8.88 31.38 -43.46
C PHE A 728 -9.56 32.77 -43.53
N ASN A 729 -9.07 33.68 -44.39
CA ASN A 729 -9.89 34.20 -45.50
C ASN A 729 -9.10 35.03 -46.53
N HIS A 730 -9.69 35.20 -47.71
CA HIS A 730 -9.14 35.96 -48.84
C HIS A 730 -9.74 37.37 -48.95
N LYS A 731 -8.93 38.32 -49.44
CA LYS A 731 -9.29 39.52 -50.23
C LYS A 731 -10.17 40.62 -49.59
N ASN A 732 -9.55 41.79 -49.50
CA ASN A 732 -10.05 43.11 -49.92
C ASN A 732 -11.47 43.55 -49.51
N LEU A 733 -11.54 44.58 -48.65
CA LEU A 733 -12.41 45.75 -48.91
C LEU A 733 -12.01 46.97 -48.07
N LYS A 734 -11.33 47.93 -48.73
CA LYS A 734 -10.88 49.26 -48.24
C LYS A 734 -9.93 49.25 -47.03
#